data_AF-A0A527V434-F1
#
_entry.id   AF-A0A527V434-F1
#
_cell.length_a   1.000
_cell.length_b   1.000
_cell.length_c   1.000
_cell.angle_alpha   90.00
_cell.angle_beta   90.00
_cell.angle_gamma   90.00
#
_symmetry.space_group_name_H-M   'P 1'
#
loop_
_entity.id
_entity.type
_entity.pdbx_description
1 polymer ?
#
loop_
_entity_poly.entity_id
_entity_poly.type
_entity_poly.pdbx_seq_one_letter_code
_entity_poly.pdbx_strand_id
1 'polypeptide(L)'
;MADNGTHSRLLGWKWLWMGYHGKYRNDAAFAASVAKIGRNSRTSIAMAEDKLERRLAAILAADIAGYSRLMGEDEEGTLRDLRAVDEEVLSPQTAQHQGRIFKRMGDGFLAEFPSVVEAMRCALAIQGDMAARAAASPGARKLAFRIGVHLGDVIADRGDVFGDGVNVAARLQALAEPGGICVHRSVRNEVRDRLPVRFVDMGEIEVKNIARPIRAFRVALDGVEAGTRAAPGRKPKFALPAIAAALLAFVGLAVAAFWLSGAPRPDTTTDPAGAGKRSIAVLPFANVSGDSEQDYFADGLSDGLITQLTGLSGLFVIARGSVLPYKGKTVSPQTVARELGVRYVLEGSVRKSQDHLRISANLVEAETAQQIWAKQFDRRLEDIFTVQDEVINEIVAALAVELTSAEAAGLTRIPTANLEAYDWFLRAEAQNYYVVDATTQARALAAYDKAIALDPSFADAYAGYARALAEIWRAVGDQILSATVARKRAYEAAGKALELDPNNARAFAALATFQLADGRHDDAIASVRRAVALNPGDAEAKANLAMVLAYSGELDEAVDTLAQAMRLNPKPPPGFLQVAGIVHTLAGKYDLARAELETVAAAWPTSENTHEYLAATYAALGRTDEARELAAFLTNLPFGNLAAIRILYTGFFRNPSDLARYLSLLAEAGIPEWPLGYRGNEQVRVRGEALTALAVGRGWQGVTAIRRNEKAPFFLQVTKDYRVAYRGANTFLTGLARIENDQFCLQFEASFRGHWHCGAVYADKSAGLDYALVLPDTLRYFSVK
;
A
#
# COMPACT_ATOMS: atom_id res chain seq x y z
N MET A 1 42.44 -29.23 -45.49
CA MET A 1 43.19 -29.18 -44.22
C MET A 1 42.37 -28.32 -43.27
N ALA A 2 41.30 -28.87 -42.68
CA ALA A 2 41.26 -29.60 -41.39
C ALA A 2 41.48 -28.63 -40.22
N ASP A 3 40.51 -28.19 -39.40
CA ASP A 3 39.44 -28.83 -38.59
C ASP A 3 39.79 -28.82 -37.08
N ASN A 4 38.76 -28.59 -36.25
CA ASN A 4 38.66 -28.65 -34.77
C ASN A 4 39.29 -27.50 -33.94
N GLY A 5 38.71 -27.01 -32.84
CA GLY A 5 37.55 -27.43 -32.06
C GLY A 5 37.54 -26.68 -30.71
N THR A 6 36.34 -26.52 -30.15
CA THR A 6 35.93 -25.99 -28.84
C THR A 6 36.82 -26.32 -27.62
N HIS A 7 36.91 -25.39 -26.65
CA HIS A 7 36.60 -25.67 -25.23
C HIS A 7 36.48 -24.41 -24.35
N SER A 8 35.52 -24.49 -23.43
CA SER A 8 35.12 -23.53 -22.40
C SER A 8 36.19 -23.26 -21.33
N ARG A 9 36.05 -22.14 -20.61
CA ARG A 9 36.39 -22.04 -19.17
C ARG A 9 35.62 -20.91 -18.49
N LEU A 10 34.53 -21.31 -17.83
CA LEU A 10 33.98 -20.73 -16.61
C LEU A 10 35.02 -20.79 -15.47
N LEU A 11 35.08 -19.75 -14.64
CA LEU A 11 35.53 -19.66 -13.24
C LEU A 11 35.61 -18.15 -12.94
N GLY A 12 34.99 -17.51 -11.95
CA GLY A 12 34.24 -17.92 -10.77
C GLY A 12 34.33 -16.72 -9.81
N TRP A 13 33.25 -15.95 -9.64
CA TRP A 13 33.20 -14.83 -8.68
C TRP A 13 32.06 -15.11 -7.70
N LYS A 14 32.44 -15.62 -6.52
CA LYS A 14 31.60 -15.81 -5.35
C LYS A 14 32.28 -15.10 -4.18
N TRP A 15 31.46 -14.36 -3.41
CA TRP A 15 31.71 -13.71 -2.11
C TRP A 15 32.33 -12.32 -2.10
N LEU A 16 31.49 -11.32 -1.87
CA LEU A 16 31.66 -10.25 -0.87
C LEU A 16 30.34 -9.48 -0.82
N TRP A 17 29.71 -9.38 0.35
CA TRP A 17 28.89 -8.26 0.86
C TRP A 17 28.10 -8.73 2.10
N MET A 18 28.64 -8.40 3.27
CA MET A 18 27.97 -8.40 4.57
C MET A 18 28.37 -7.07 5.24
N GLY A 19 27.40 -6.26 5.63
CA GLY A 19 27.70 -5.05 6.43
C GLY A 19 26.65 -3.94 6.43
N TYR A 20 25.41 -4.21 6.81
CA TYR A 20 24.55 -3.25 7.54
C TYR A 20 23.59 -4.04 8.44
N HIS A 21 23.76 -3.92 9.75
CA HIS A 21 22.79 -4.43 10.73
C HIS A 21 22.52 -3.35 11.78
N GLY A 22 21.26 -2.94 11.85
CA GLY A 22 20.62 -2.38 13.03
C GLY A 22 19.34 -3.17 13.33
N LYS A 23 19.44 -4.13 14.26
CA LYS A 23 18.38 -4.88 14.97
C LYS A 23 17.28 -5.59 14.14
N TYR A 24 17.63 -6.73 13.54
CA TYR A 24 16.82 -7.94 13.63
C TYR A 24 17.75 -9.10 14.00
N ARG A 25 17.36 -9.83 15.04
CA ARG A 25 18.15 -10.86 15.70
C ARG A 25 18.02 -12.17 14.90
N ASN A 26 19.14 -12.70 14.43
CA ASN A 26 19.44 -14.07 14.01
C ASN A 26 18.37 -14.92 13.30
N ASP A 27 18.63 -15.28 12.03
CA ASP A 27 18.34 -16.64 11.54
C ASP A 27 19.33 -17.05 10.43
N ALA A 28 20.53 -17.46 10.85
CA ALA A 28 21.55 -18.07 9.99
C ALA A 28 21.16 -19.48 9.49
N ALA A 29 19.96 -19.98 9.81
CA ALA A 29 19.41 -21.24 9.32
C ALA A 29 18.80 -21.14 7.90
N PHE A 30 18.51 -19.92 7.42
CA PHE A 30 17.83 -19.72 6.13
C PHE A 30 18.79 -19.84 4.93
N ALA A 31 20.02 -19.36 5.06
CA ALA A 31 21.03 -19.42 3.99
C ALA A 31 21.51 -20.86 3.68
N ALA A 32 21.30 -21.80 4.60
CA ALA A 32 21.63 -23.22 4.41
C ALA A 32 20.49 -24.05 3.80
N SER A 33 19.24 -23.56 3.83
CA SER A 33 18.07 -24.31 3.34
C SER A 33 17.83 -24.16 1.83
N VAL A 34 18.33 -23.07 1.21
CA VAL A 34 18.17 -22.81 -0.23
C VAL A 34 19.11 -23.68 -1.10
N ALA A 35 20.07 -24.38 -0.50
CA ALA A 35 21.05 -25.22 -1.23
C ALA A 35 20.79 -26.73 -1.17
N LYS A 36 19.65 -27.22 -0.64
CA LYS A 36 19.44 -28.66 -0.37
C LYS A 36 18.15 -29.31 -0.88
N ILE A 37 17.40 -28.68 -1.80
CA ILE A 37 16.25 -29.33 -2.44
C ILE A 37 16.66 -29.81 -3.83
N GLY A 38 17.23 -31.01 -3.87
CA GLY A 38 17.71 -31.61 -5.12
C GLY A 38 18.45 -32.93 -4.88
N ARG A 39 17.78 -33.92 -4.27
CA ARG A 39 17.95 -35.38 -4.47
C ARG A 39 17.26 -36.22 -3.39
N ASN A 40 16.36 -37.11 -3.84
CA ASN A 40 15.86 -38.38 -3.23
C ASN A 40 15.21 -38.28 -1.82
N SER A 41 14.13 -38.98 -1.47
CA SER A 41 13.66 -40.31 -1.84
C SER A 41 12.18 -40.51 -1.43
N ARG A 42 11.51 -41.41 -2.16
CA ARG A 42 10.22 -42.04 -1.86
C ARG A 42 10.03 -42.42 -0.38
N THR A 43 8.92 -42.01 0.23
CA THR A 43 8.19 -42.82 1.21
C THR A 43 6.70 -42.53 1.10
N SER A 44 5.92 -43.57 0.80
CA SER A 44 4.46 -43.60 0.82
C SER A 44 3.94 -43.49 2.25
N ILE A 45 3.07 -42.52 2.53
CA ILE A 45 2.11 -42.60 3.64
C ILE A 45 0.75 -42.18 3.07
N ALA A 46 -0.23 -43.06 3.22
CA ALA A 46 -1.59 -42.90 2.72
C ALA A 46 -2.27 -41.66 3.31
N MET A 47 -2.90 -40.88 2.44
CA MET A 47 -3.76 -39.75 2.81
C MET A 47 -5.09 -40.28 3.37
N ALA A 48 -5.46 -39.83 4.56
CA ALA A 48 -6.86 -39.77 4.95
C ALA A 48 -7.40 -38.43 4.43
N GLU A 49 -8.42 -38.48 3.57
CA GLU A 49 -9.13 -37.31 3.06
C GLU A 49 -9.82 -36.56 4.21
N ASP A 50 -9.39 -35.34 4.50
CA ASP A 50 -10.04 -34.47 5.48
C ASP A 50 -11.11 -33.63 4.77
N LYS A 51 -12.37 -33.94 5.06
CA LYS A 51 -13.55 -33.36 4.41
C LYS A 51 -13.95 -32.10 5.17
N LEU A 52 -13.93 -30.93 4.51
CA LEU A 52 -14.45 -29.68 5.08
C LEU A 52 -15.96 -29.82 5.37
N GLU A 53 -16.31 -29.94 6.65
CA GLU A 53 -17.70 -30.07 7.09
C GLU A 53 -18.32 -28.70 7.36
N ARG A 54 -19.35 -28.36 6.57
CA ARG A 54 -20.28 -27.26 6.86
C ARG A 54 -21.36 -27.76 7.81
N ARG A 55 -21.54 -27.06 8.93
CA ARG A 55 -22.61 -27.36 9.91
C ARG A 55 -23.10 -26.09 10.58
N LEU A 56 -24.33 -26.14 11.09
CA LEU A 56 -24.88 -25.10 11.95
C LEU A 56 -24.31 -25.28 13.36
N ALA A 57 -23.73 -24.23 13.95
CA ALA A 57 -23.21 -24.28 15.32
C ALA A 57 -23.54 -23.01 16.10
N ALA A 58 -23.65 -23.13 17.43
CA ALA A 58 -23.77 -21.97 18.31
C ALA A 58 -22.37 -21.47 18.68
N ILE A 59 -22.10 -20.20 18.39
CA ILE A 59 -20.81 -19.56 18.67
C ILE A 59 -20.97 -18.55 19.80
N LEU A 60 -20.09 -18.65 20.78
CA LEU A 60 -19.92 -17.69 21.88
C LEU A 60 -18.61 -16.96 21.66
N ALA A 61 -18.67 -15.64 21.59
CA ALA A 61 -17.52 -14.75 21.58
C ALA A 61 -17.48 -13.93 22.86
N ALA A 62 -16.32 -13.84 23.51
CA ALA A 62 -16.15 -13.05 24.71
C ALA A 62 -14.85 -12.26 24.69
N ASP A 63 -14.86 -11.05 25.23
CA ASP A 63 -13.66 -10.24 25.50
C ASP A 63 -13.76 -9.54 26.86
N ILE A 64 -12.65 -8.95 27.32
CA ILE A 64 -12.57 -8.18 28.55
C ILE A 64 -12.69 -6.70 28.23
N ALA A 65 -13.68 -6.04 28.84
CA ALA A 65 -13.88 -4.61 28.69
C ALA A 65 -12.69 -3.81 29.27
N GLY A 66 -12.06 -2.98 28.42
CA GLY A 66 -10.97 -2.10 28.84
C GLY A 66 -9.63 -2.80 29.07
N TYR A 67 -9.42 -3.99 28.50
CA TYR A 67 -8.20 -4.79 28.69
C TYR A 67 -6.90 -4.02 28.43
N SER A 68 -6.81 -3.22 27.36
CA SER A 68 -5.60 -2.43 27.05
C SER A 68 -5.22 -1.44 28.16
N ARG A 69 -6.21 -0.86 28.86
CA ARG A 69 -5.97 0.00 30.02
C ARG A 69 -5.46 -0.83 31.22
N LEU A 70 -6.06 -2.00 31.46
CA LEU A 70 -5.65 -2.90 32.55
C LEU A 70 -4.23 -3.47 32.34
N MET A 71 -3.84 -3.72 31.10
CA MET A 71 -2.48 -4.10 30.73
C MET A 71 -1.51 -2.93 30.92
N GLY A 72 -1.88 -1.72 30.51
CA GLY A 72 -1.03 -0.53 30.69
C GLY A 72 -0.84 -0.11 32.16
N GLU A 73 -1.77 -0.47 33.05
CA GLU A 73 -1.67 -0.20 34.49
C GLU A 73 -0.78 -1.23 35.22
N ASP A 74 -0.87 -2.51 34.85
CA ASP A 74 -0.08 -3.60 35.47
C ASP A 74 -0.22 -4.90 34.66
N GLU A 75 0.78 -5.13 33.80
CA GLU A 75 0.84 -6.28 32.88
C GLU A 75 0.88 -7.63 33.60
N GLU A 76 1.70 -7.74 34.65
CA GLU A 76 1.90 -9.01 35.37
C GLU A 76 0.66 -9.40 36.20
N GLY A 77 0.03 -8.43 36.87
CA GLY A 77 -1.20 -8.66 37.63
C GLY A 77 -2.37 -9.05 36.72
N THR A 78 -2.56 -8.32 35.62
CA THR A 78 -3.66 -8.58 34.68
C THR A 78 -3.51 -9.95 33.99
N LEU A 79 -2.30 -10.38 33.63
CA LEU A 79 -2.07 -11.72 33.07
C LEU A 79 -2.28 -12.84 34.10
N ARG A 80 -1.91 -12.61 35.36
CA ARG A 80 -2.14 -13.58 36.45
C ARG A 80 -3.64 -13.77 36.71
N ASP A 81 -4.39 -12.67 36.82
CA ASP A 81 -5.84 -12.69 37.04
C ASP A 81 -6.57 -13.35 35.85
N LEU A 82 -6.13 -13.07 34.62
CA LEU A 82 -6.68 -13.70 33.42
C LEU A 82 -6.48 -15.21 33.40
N ARG A 83 -5.27 -15.70 33.74
CA ARG A 83 -4.99 -17.14 33.81
C ARG A 83 -5.83 -17.82 34.88
N ALA A 84 -5.98 -17.21 36.06
CA ALA A 84 -6.81 -17.74 37.13
C ALA A 84 -8.29 -17.83 36.70
N VAL A 85 -8.82 -16.79 36.07
CA VAL A 85 -10.20 -16.80 35.53
C VAL A 85 -10.37 -17.84 34.43
N ASP A 86 -9.35 -18.05 33.61
CA ASP A 86 -9.40 -19.06 32.56
C ASP A 86 -9.47 -20.50 33.09
N GLU A 87 -8.67 -20.81 34.10
CA GLU A 87 -8.58 -22.13 34.73
C GLU A 87 -9.78 -22.41 35.65
N GLU A 88 -10.27 -21.40 36.37
CA GLU A 88 -11.31 -21.56 37.39
C GLU A 88 -12.74 -21.34 36.86
N VAL A 89 -12.90 -20.55 35.78
CA VAL A 89 -14.24 -20.17 35.26
C VAL A 89 -14.41 -20.54 33.79
N LEU A 90 -13.58 -20.01 32.89
CA LEU A 90 -13.87 -20.12 31.44
C LEU A 90 -13.78 -21.55 30.93
N SER A 91 -12.70 -22.27 31.23
CA SER A 91 -12.50 -23.64 30.77
C SER A 91 -13.49 -24.62 31.43
N PRO A 92 -13.73 -24.57 32.75
CA PRO A 92 -14.72 -25.42 33.41
C PRO A 92 -16.15 -25.17 32.91
N GLN A 93 -16.60 -23.91 32.83
CA GLN A 93 -17.96 -23.59 32.38
C GLN A 93 -18.19 -23.97 30.92
N THR A 94 -17.18 -23.77 30.06
CA THR A 94 -17.30 -24.18 28.65
C THR A 94 -17.41 -25.70 28.52
N ALA A 95 -16.55 -26.46 29.23
CA ALA A 95 -16.59 -27.91 29.19
C ALA A 95 -17.86 -28.50 29.83
N GLN A 96 -18.33 -27.96 30.95
CA GLN A 96 -19.56 -28.38 31.64
C GLN A 96 -20.79 -28.26 30.73
N HIS A 97 -20.81 -27.27 29.85
CA HIS A 97 -21.88 -27.03 28.88
C HIS A 97 -21.61 -27.62 27.50
N GLN A 98 -20.75 -28.65 27.40
CA GLN A 98 -20.44 -29.35 26.14
C GLN A 98 -19.87 -28.43 25.05
N GLY A 99 -19.32 -27.29 25.43
CA GLY A 99 -18.66 -26.37 24.54
C GLY A 99 -17.19 -26.72 24.35
N ARG A 100 -16.63 -26.23 23.24
CA ARG A 100 -15.20 -26.31 22.96
C ARG A 100 -14.67 -24.93 22.65
N ILE A 101 -13.71 -24.46 23.45
CA ILE A 101 -12.90 -23.28 23.12
C ILE A 101 -11.98 -23.67 21.97
N PHE A 102 -12.20 -23.11 20.79
CA PHE A 102 -11.37 -23.38 19.62
C PHE A 102 -10.34 -22.28 19.38
N LYS A 103 -10.52 -21.09 19.97
CA LYS A 103 -9.57 -19.98 19.84
C LYS A 103 -9.49 -19.11 21.10
N ARG A 104 -8.26 -18.77 21.49
CA ARG A 104 -7.95 -17.81 22.56
C ARG A 104 -7.25 -16.60 21.96
N MET A 105 -7.69 -15.41 22.34
CA MET A 105 -7.29 -14.16 21.72
C MET A 105 -6.96 -13.16 22.83
N GLY A 106 -5.78 -13.24 23.45
CA GLY A 106 -5.30 -12.25 24.43
C GLY A 106 -6.29 -11.88 25.54
N ASP A 107 -7.17 -10.92 25.27
CA ASP A 107 -8.26 -10.42 26.10
C ASP A 107 -9.61 -11.15 25.96
N GLY A 108 -9.70 -12.21 25.16
CA GLY A 108 -10.95 -12.89 24.84
C GLY A 108 -10.81 -14.33 24.34
N PHE A 109 -11.95 -14.97 24.05
CA PHE A 109 -12.01 -16.32 23.51
C PHE A 109 -13.23 -16.55 22.61
N LEU A 110 -13.13 -17.57 21.77
CA LEU A 110 -14.22 -18.09 20.95
C LEU A 110 -14.46 -19.57 21.29
N ALA A 111 -15.73 -19.91 21.50
CA ALA A 111 -16.17 -21.26 21.77
C ALA A 111 -17.33 -21.67 20.86
N GLU A 112 -17.31 -22.93 20.43
CA GLU A 112 -18.42 -23.56 19.71
C GLU A 112 -19.20 -24.47 20.66
N PHE A 113 -20.52 -24.52 20.47
CA PHE A 113 -21.44 -25.37 21.21
C PHE A 113 -22.36 -26.13 20.25
N PRO A 114 -22.71 -27.39 20.56
CA PRO A 114 -23.66 -28.16 19.78
C PRO A 114 -25.10 -27.64 19.91
N SER A 115 -25.37 -26.81 20.92
CA SER A 115 -26.70 -26.26 21.20
C SER A 115 -26.61 -24.80 21.63
N VAL A 116 -27.48 -23.97 21.08
CA VAL A 116 -27.64 -22.57 21.47
C VAL A 116 -28.10 -22.42 22.93
N VAL A 117 -28.86 -23.40 23.45
CA VAL A 117 -29.28 -23.41 24.85
C VAL A 117 -28.09 -23.62 25.78
N GLU A 118 -27.16 -24.51 25.41
CA GLU A 118 -25.93 -24.74 26.18
C GLU A 118 -24.97 -23.56 26.10
N ALA A 119 -24.82 -22.95 24.91
CA ALA A 119 -24.06 -21.71 24.77
C ALA A 119 -24.61 -20.61 25.70
N MET A 120 -25.94 -20.48 25.79
CA MET A 120 -26.57 -19.51 26.69
C MET A 120 -26.42 -19.85 28.17
N ARG A 121 -26.54 -21.11 28.56
CA ARG A 121 -26.27 -21.54 29.95
C ARG A 121 -24.83 -21.24 30.36
N CYS A 122 -23.88 -21.56 29.48
CA CYS A 122 -22.47 -21.24 29.68
C CYS A 122 -22.25 -19.74 29.84
N ALA A 123 -22.80 -18.92 28.94
CA ALA A 123 -22.67 -17.46 29.02
C ALA A 123 -23.24 -16.88 30.33
N LEU A 124 -24.40 -17.38 30.78
CA LEU A 124 -25.01 -16.98 32.04
C LEU A 124 -24.17 -17.41 33.25
N ALA A 125 -23.64 -18.63 33.23
CA ALA A 125 -22.79 -19.15 34.30
C ALA A 125 -21.47 -18.37 34.40
N ILE A 126 -20.82 -18.07 33.27
CA ILE A 126 -19.62 -17.23 33.24
C ILE A 126 -19.90 -15.85 33.86
N GLN A 127 -20.99 -15.18 33.47
CA GLN A 127 -21.30 -13.86 34.06
C GLN A 127 -21.66 -13.96 35.54
N GLY A 128 -22.35 -15.03 35.96
CA GLY A 128 -22.69 -15.29 37.36
C GLY A 128 -21.45 -15.51 38.23
N ASP A 129 -20.54 -16.38 37.79
CA ASP A 129 -19.30 -16.68 38.50
C ASP A 129 -18.37 -15.47 38.57
N MET A 130 -18.29 -14.69 37.49
CA MET A 130 -17.53 -13.44 37.47
C MET A 130 -18.14 -12.39 38.41
N ALA A 131 -19.46 -12.29 38.49
CA ALA A 131 -20.14 -11.41 39.44
C ALA A 131 -19.93 -11.86 40.90
N ALA A 132 -20.00 -13.16 41.17
CA ALA A 132 -19.73 -13.74 42.49
C ALA A 132 -18.27 -13.49 42.93
N ARG A 133 -17.31 -13.68 42.03
CA ARG A 133 -15.88 -13.37 42.25
C ARG A 133 -15.66 -11.89 42.55
N ALA A 134 -16.32 -11.00 41.78
CA ALA A 134 -16.24 -9.56 42.00
C ALA A 134 -16.86 -9.12 43.33
N ALA A 135 -17.88 -9.83 43.84
CA ALA A 135 -18.48 -9.58 45.15
C ALA A 135 -17.61 -10.11 46.31
N ALA A 136 -16.94 -11.24 46.14
CA ALA A 136 -16.09 -11.86 47.16
C ALA A 136 -14.78 -11.10 47.44
N SER A 137 -14.36 -10.20 46.56
CA SER A 137 -13.15 -9.38 46.74
C SER A 137 -13.38 -7.92 46.31
N PRO A 138 -14.03 -7.09 47.16
CA PRO A 138 -14.45 -5.73 46.82
C PRO A 138 -13.33 -4.71 46.50
N GLY A 139 -12.06 -5.11 46.55
CA GLY A 139 -10.90 -4.28 46.18
C GLY A 139 -9.98 -4.90 45.12
N ALA A 140 -10.29 -6.10 44.61
CA ALA A 140 -9.52 -6.74 43.55
C ALA A 140 -9.86 -6.13 42.17
N ARG A 141 -8.90 -6.16 41.25
CA ARG A 141 -9.07 -5.65 39.88
C ARG A 141 -10.19 -6.45 39.18
N LYS A 142 -11.22 -5.75 38.71
CA LYS A 142 -12.41 -6.39 38.13
C LYS A 142 -12.21 -6.65 36.64
N LEU A 143 -12.04 -7.92 36.27
CA LEU A 143 -12.19 -8.36 34.87
C LEU A 143 -13.68 -8.49 34.56
N ALA A 144 -14.18 -7.69 33.63
CA ALA A 144 -15.59 -7.72 33.22
C ALA A 144 -15.70 -8.19 31.77
N PHE A 145 -16.27 -9.38 31.57
CA PHE A 145 -16.44 -9.93 30.23
C PHE A 145 -17.66 -9.34 29.53
N ARG A 146 -17.52 -9.08 28.22
CA ARG A 146 -18.63 -8.84 27.31
C ARG A 146 -18.83 -10.11 26.50
N ILE A 147 -20.06 -10.59 26.37
CA ILE A 147 -20.35 -11.87 25.69
C ILE A 147 -21.37 -11.66 24.56
N GLY A 148 -21.08 -12.25 23.40
CA GLY A 148 -21.96 -12.32 22.24
C GLY A 148 -22.27 -13.77 21.89
N VAL A 149 -23.55 -14.12 21.71
CA VAL A 149 -23.97 -15.47 21.31
C VAL A 149 -24.76 -15.43 20.00
N HIS A 150 -24.38 -16.27 19.05
CA HIS A 150 -25.06 -16.41 17.78
C HIS A 150 -25.18 -17.88 17.34
N LEU A 151 -26.21 -18.18 16.54
CA LEU A 151 -26.41 -19.48 15.90
C LEU A 151 -26.38 -19.25 14.39
N GLY A 152 -25.39 -19.81 13.71
CA GLY A 152 -25.17 -19.60 12.28
C GLY A 152 -24.31 -20.69 11.64
N ASP A 153 -24.21 -20.65 10.31
CA ASP A 153 -23.43 -21.62 9.55
C ASP A 153 -21.93 -21.41 9.75
N VAL A 154 -21.23 -22.51 10.04
CA VAL A 154 -19.79 -22.53 10.23
C VAL A 154 -19.13 -23.67 9.44
N ILE A 155 -17.86 -23.48 9.15
CA ILE A 155 -16.96 -24.41 8.48
C ILE A 155 -15.92 -24.83 9.52
N ALA A 156 -15.86 -26.11 9.84
CA ALA A 156 -14.81 -26.65 10.70
C ALA A 156 -13.61 -27.07 9.84
N ASP A 157 -12.42 -26.56 10.17
CA ASP A 157 -11.16 -26.93 9.52
C ASP A 157 -10.05 -27.08 10.57
N ARG A 158 -9.41 -28.26 10.62
CA ARG A 158 -8.27 -28.58 11.50
C ARG A 158 -8.40 -28.11 12.96
N GLY A 159 -9.63 -28.14 13.49
CA GLY A 159 -9.92 -27.78 14.88
C GLY A 159 -10.16 -26.29 15.17
N ASP A 160 -10.21 -25.45 14.13
CA ASP A 160 -10.68 -24.06 14.17
C ASP A 160 -12.05 -23.95 13.43
N VAL A 161 -12.79 -22.87 13.68
CA VAL A 161 -14.15 -22.67 13.17
C VAL A 161 -14.25 -21.32 12.48
N PHE A 162 -14.70 -21.33 11.22
CA PHE A 162 -14.79 -20.14 10.37
C PHE A 162 -16.20 -19.96 9.81
N GLY A 163 -16.64 -18.72 9.59
CA GLY A 163 -17.93 -18.45 8.93
C GLY A 163 -18.64 -17.22 9.47
N ASP A 164 -19.78 -16.91 8.87
CA ASP A 164 -20.64 -15.78 9.26
C ASP A 164 -21.07 -15.91 10.74
N GLY A 165 -21.27 -17.15 11.20
CA GLY A 165 -21.61 -17.46 12.58
C GLY A 165 -20.67 -16.85 13.62
N VAL A 166 -19.37 -16.88 13.34
CA VAL A 166 -18.31 -16.36 14.23
C VAL A 166 -18.24 -14.83 14.18
N ASN A 167 -18.39 -14.25 12.99
CA ASN A 167 -18.34 -12.81 12.81
C ASN A 167 -19.52 -12.12 13.51
N VAL A 168 -20.73 -12.65 13.38
CA VAL A 168 -21.92 -12.11 14.05
C VAL A 168 -21.80 -12.21 15.57
N ALA A 169 -21.30 -13.33 16.11
CA ALA A 169 -21.06 -13.49 17.55
C ALA A 169 -20.10 -12.45 18.11
N ALA A 170 -18.97 -12.19 17.43
CA ALA A 170 -18.00 -11.17 17.82
C ALA A 170 -18.59 -9.74 17.77
N ARG A 171 -19.50 -9.45 16.81
CA ARG A 171 -20.17 -8.15 16.77
C ARG A 171 -21.19 -7.97 17.88
N LEU A 172 -21.94 -9.02 18.21
CA LEU A 172 -22.84 -8.99 19.35
C LEU A 172 -22.06 -8.79 20.66
N GLN A 173 -20.90 -9.44 20.79
CA GLN A 173 -20.01 -9.24 21.94
C GLN A 173 -19.61 -7.77 22.10
N ALA A 174 -19.23 -7.10 21.00
CA ALA A 174 -18.84 -5.69 21.05
C ALA A 174 -19.98 -4.74 21.46
N LEU A 175 -21.25 -5.15 21.29
CA LEU A 175 -22.45 -4.41 21.70
C LEU A 175 -22.82 -4.64 23.17
N ALA A 176 -22.28 -5.68 23.82
CA ALA A 176 -22.58 -5.96 25.21
C ALA A 176 -21.89 -4.96 26.14
N GLU A 177 -22.60 -4.54 27.18
CA GLU A 177 -22.02 -3.77 28.29
C GLU A 177 -21.06 -4.67 29.11
N PRO A 178 -20.09 -4.10 29.87
CA PRO A 178 -19.22 -4.89 30.74
C PRO A 178 -20.05 -5.74 31.72
N GLY A 179 -19.83 -7.06 31.73
CA GLY A 179 -20.65 -8.01 32.49
C GLY A 179 -21.97 -8.40 31.80
N GLY A 180 -22.22 -7.95 30.57
CA GLY A 180 -23.45 -8.19 29.83
C GLY A 180 -23.35 -9.30 28.77
N ILE A 181 -24.53 -9.72 28.28
CA ILE A 181 -24.67 -10.69 27.17
C ILE A 181 -25.58 -10.09 26.10
N CYS A 182 -25.14 -10.12 24.85
CA CYS A 182 -25.92 -9.74 23.67
C CYS A 182 -26.12 -10.92 22.72
N VAL A 183 -27.33 -11.05 22.18
CA VAL A 183 -27.70 -12.17 21.32
C VAL A 183 -28.45 -11.72 20.07
N HIS A 184 -28.38 -12.53 19.02
CA HIS A 184 -29.17 -12.33 17.79
C HIS A 184 -30.64 -12.74 17.98
N ARG A 185 -31.52 -12.25 17.10
CA ARG A 185 -32.94 -12.68 17.03
C ARG A 185 -33.12 -14.20 16.97
N SER A 186 -32.29 -14.91 16.21
CA SER A 186 -32.37 -16.38 16.10
C SER A 186 -32.15 -17.07 17.44
N VAL A 187 -31.14 -16.64 18.19
CA VAL A 187 -30.84 -17.15 19.54
C VAL A 187 -31.98 -16.84 20.51
N ARG A 188 -32.49 -15.60 20.52
CA ARG A 188 -33.64 -15.22 21.36
C ARG A 188 -34.87 -16.08 21.07
N ASN A 189 -35.15 -16.40 19.80
CA ASN A 189 -36.29 -17.21 19.43
C ASN A 189 -36.16 -18.67 19.88
N GLU A 190 -34.96 -19.25 19.81
CA GLU A 190 -34.71 -20.63 20.24
C GLU A 190 -34.65 -20.79 21.78
N VAL A 191 -34.33 -19.73 22.51
CA VAL A 191 -34.04 -19.78 23.96
C VAL A 191 -35.18 -19.25 24.84
N ARG A 192 -36.01 -18.33 24.34
CA ARG A 192 -37.06 -17.64 25.14
C ARG A 192 -38.03 -18.57 25.87
N ASP A 193 -38.28 -19.76 25.34
CA ASP A 193 -39.24 -20.73 25.88
C ASP A 193 -38.54 -21.86 26.67
N ARG A 194 -37.20 -21.83 26.75
CA ARG A 194 -36.36 -22.91 27.33
C ARG A 194 -35.48 -22.45 28.50
N LEU A 195 -35.20 -21.16 28.62
CA LEU A 195 -34.47 -20.58 29.76
C LEU A 195 -35.27 -19.42 30.37
N PRO A 196 -35.32 -19.28 31.70
CA PRO A 196 -36.04 -18.21 32.38
C PRO A 196 -35.25 -16.88 32.34
N VAL A 197 -34.97 -16.37 31.13
CA VAL A 197 -34.21 -15.14 30.91
C VAL A 197 -35.03 -14.09 30.17
N ARG A 198 -34.91 -12.83 30.61
CA ARG A 198 -35.59 -11.70 29.97
C ARG A 198 -34.69 -11.07 28.92
N PHE A 199 -35.22 -10.89 27.71
CA PHE A 199 -34.54 -10.21 26.61
C PHE A 199 -35.07 -8.78 26.44
N VAL A 200 -34.17 -7.82 26.32
CA VAL A 200 -34.46 -6.42 25.99
C VAL A 200 -34.08 -6.19 24.54
N ASP A 201 -35.06 -5.85 23.69
CA ASP A 201 -34.83 -5.55 22.27
C ASP A 201 -34.02 -4.26 22.13
N MET A 202 -32.90 -4.33 21.41
CA MET A 202 -32.03 -3.20 21.13
C MET A 202 -32.30 -2.59 19.75
N GLY A 203 -33.27 -3.12 19.01
CA GLY A 203 -33.58 -2.70 17.66
C GLY A 203 -32.64 -3.28 16.61
N GLU A 204 -32.77 -2.78 15.38
CA GLU A 204 -31.87 -3.11 14.28
C GLU A 204 -30.62 -2.23 14.36
N ILE A 205 -29.48 -2.86 14.58
CA ILE A 205 -28.20 -2.19 14.75
C ILE A 205 -27.36 -2.47 13.50
N GLU A 206 -26.98 -1.41 12.80
CA GLU A 206 -25.95 -1.49 11.78
C GLU A 206 -24.59 -1.68 12.45
N VAL A 207 -23.95 -2.81 12.18
CA VAL A 207 -22.59 -3.08 12.65
C VAL A 207 -21.65 -3.10 11.47
N LYS A 208 -20.41 -2.65 11.69
CA LYS A 208 -19.38 -2.62 10.65
C LYS A 208 -19.19 -4.02 10.05
N ASN A 209 -19.21 -4.10 8.72
CA ASN A 209 -18.94 -5.30 7.91
C ASN A 209 -20.02 -6.41 7.96
N ILE A 210 -21.28 -6.09 8.25
CA ILE A 210 -22.41 -7.01 8.07
C ILE A 210 -23.48 -6.32 7.21
N ALA A 211 -23.85 -6.94 6.08
CA ALA A 211 -24.64 -6.32 5.01
C ALA A 211 -26.12 -6.06 5.37
N ARG A 212 -26.63 -6.63 6.45
CA ARG A 212 -28.00 -6.42 6.95
C ARG A 212 -27.95 -5.99 8.41
N PRO A 213 -28.79 -5.04 8.84
CA PRO A 213 -28.90 -4.66 10.24
C PRO A 213 -29.16 -5.88 11.11
N ILE A 214 -28.35 -6.07 12.15
CA ILE A 214 -28.54 -7.16 13.10
C ILE A 214 -29.55 -6.69 14.13
N ARG A 215 -30.65 -7.44 14.27
CA ARG A 215 -31.55 -7.22 15.40
C ARG A 215 -30.99 -7.91 16.65
N ALA A 216 -30.42 -7.11 17.53
CA ALA A 216 -29.75 -7.55 18.75
C ALA A 216 -30.67 -7.45 19.97
N PHE A 217 -30.44 -8.32 20.95
CA PHE A 217 -31.15 -8.33 22.23
C PHE A 217 -30.14 -8.40 23.36
N ARG A 218 -30.31 -7.57 24.39
CA ARG A 218 -29.56 -7.67 25.65
C ARG A 218 -30.26 -8.63 26.59
N VAL A 219 -29.50 -9.48 27.27
CA VAL A 219 -30.03 -10.37 28.31
C VAL A 219 -30.00 -9.63 29.65
N ALA A 220 -31.15 -9.57 30.34
CA ALA A 220 -31.22 -9.02 31.68
C ALA A 220 -30.74 -10.08 32.68
N LEU A 221 -29.67 -9.79 33.40
CA LEU A 221 -29.02 -10.70 34.35
C LEU A 221 -29.53 -10.50 35.80
N ASP A 222 -30.40 -9.51 36.01
CA ASP A 222 -30.91 -9.15 37.34
C ASP A 222 -32.11 -10.03 37.73
N GLY A 223 -31.99 -10.68 38.88
CA GLY A 223 -33.13 -11.24 39.60
C GLY A 223 -34.17 -10.16 39.89
N VAL A 224 -35.42 -10.48 39.54
CA VAL A 224 -36.70 -9.81 39.83
C VAL A 224 -36.66 -8.63 40.82
N GLU A 225 -36.98 -7.43 40.33
CA GLU A 225 -38.00 -6.45 40.81
C GLU A 225 -37.90 -5.19 39.92
N ALA A 226 -38.89 -4.35 39.66
CA ALA A 226 -40.35 -4.39 39.66
C ALA A 226 -40.77 -3.25 38.68
N GLY A 227 -41.96 -3.35 38.08
CA GLY A 227 -42.37 -2.43 37.02
C GLY A 227 -42.52 -0.96 37.46
N THR A 228 -42.22 -0.07 36.52
CA THR A 228 -42.94 1.20 36.38
C THR A 228 -43.47 1.30 34.95
N ARG A 229 -44.76 0.99 34.83
CA ARG A 229 -45.62 1.41 33.71
C ARG A 229 -45.66 2.93 33.73
N ALA A 230 -45.14 3.59 32.70
CA ALA A 230 -45.57 4.95 32.35
C ALA A 230 -46.61 4.82 31.22
N ALA A 231 -47.85 5.20 31.56
CA ALA A 231 -49.03 5.17 30.71
C ALA A 231 -48.93 6.16 29.52
N PRO A 232 -49.72 5.98 28.44
CA PRO A 232 -49.65 6.84 27.26
C PRO A 232 -50.16 8.25 27.57
N GLY A 233 -49.34 9.24 27.25
CA GLY A 233 -49.69 10.66 27.36
C GLY A 233 -50.90 11.02 26.48
N ARG A 234 -51.96 11.44 27.16
CA ARG A 234 -53.23 11.94 26.61
C ARG A 234 -52.98 13.23 25.81
N LYS A 235 -53.39 13.27 24.54
CA LYS A 235 -53.41 14.50 23.72
C LYS A 235 -54.41 15.52 24.33
N PRO A 236 -54.09 16.82 24.41
CA PRO A 236 -55.10 17.84 24.63
C PRO A 236 -55.80 18.15 23.31
N LYS A 237 -57.14 18.23 23.35
CA LYS A 237 -57.94 18.81 22.28
C LYS A 237 -57.86 20.33 22.40
N PHE A 238 -57.34 21.00 21.37
CA PHE A 238 -57.76 22.35 21.03
C PHE A 238 -58.15 22.37 19.56
N ALA A 239 -59.38 22.80 19.31
CA ALA A 239 -59.95 23.03 18.00
C ALA A 239 -59.39 24.33 17.42
N LEU A 240 -58.95 24.30 16.15
CA LEU A 240 -59.25 25.33 15.15
C LEU A 240 -58.77 24.86 13.76
N PRO A 241 -59.68 24.49 12.84
CA PRO A 241 -59.37 24.12 11.47
C PRO A 241 -59.41 25.38 10.59
N ALA A 242 -58.26 25.88 10.14
CA ALA A 242 -58.21 26.91 9.09
C ALA A 242 -56.85 27.06 8.39
N ILE A 243 -55.73 26.62 8.99
CA ILE A 243 -54.39 26.92 8.47
C ILE A 243 -53.80 25.77 7.61
N ALA A 244 -54.24 24.52 7.83
CA ALA A 244 -53.74 23.37 7.08
C ALA A 244 -54.27 23.29 5.63
N ALA A 245 -55.49 23.77 5.37
CA ALA A 245 -56.07 23.79 4.03
C ALA A 245 -55.44 24.88 3.14
N ALA A 246 -55.04 26.02 3.73
CA ALA A 246 -54.35 27.09 3.01
C ALA A 246 -52.91 26.71 2.63
N LEU A 247 -52.18 25.99 3.50
CA LEU A 247 -50.83 25.52 3.20
C LEU A 247 -50.80 24.41 2.14
N LEU A 248 -51.78 23.49 2.14
CA LEU A 248 -51.91 22.46 1.10
C LEU A 248 -52.36 23.05 -0.25
N ALA A 249 -53.21 24.09 -0.24
CA ALA A 249 -53.57 24.82 -1.45
C ALA A 249 -52.40 25.66 -2.00
N PHE A 250 -51.58 26.27 -1.14
CA PHE A 250 -50.41 27.06 -1.55
C PHE A 250 -49.29 26.17 -2.12
N VAL A 251 -49.06 24.99 -1.55
CA VAL A 251 -48.11 24.00 -2.10
C VAL A 251 -48.65 23.42 -3.41
N GLY A 252 -49.96 23.15 -3.50
CA GLY A 252 -50.60 22.70 -4.73
C GLY A 252 -50.54 23.72 -5.87
N LEU A 253 -50.78 25.01 -5.57
CA LEU A 253 -50.67 26.09 -6.56
C LEU A 253 -49.22 26.42 -6.93
N ALA A 254 -48.26 26.32 -6.00
CA ALA A 254 -46.85 26.50 -6.30
C ALA A 254 -46.29 25.38 -7.21
N VAL A 255 -46.73 24.13 -6.99
CA VAL A 255 -46.37 22.99 -7.85
C VAL A 255 -47.03 23.13 -9.23
N ALA A 256 -48.30 23.53 -9.30
CA ALA A 256 -48.97 23.77 -10.58
C ALA A 256 -48.36 24.94 -11.38
N ALA A 257 -48.00 26.05 -10.71
CA ALA A 257 -47.33 27.20 -11.33
C ALA A 257 -45.89 26.88 -11.77
N PHE A 258 -45.21 25.95 -11.09
CA PHE A 258 -43.89 25.45 -11.48
C PHE A 258 -43.95 24.54 -12.72
N TRP A 259 -45.02 23.78 -12.89
CA TRP A 259 -45.24 22.95 -14.09
C TRP A 259 -45.75 23.74 -15.31
N LEU A 260 -46.43 24.87 -15.10
CA LEU A 260 -46.98 25.71 -16.18
C LEU A 260 -46.06 26.86 -16.63
N SER A 261 -44.98 27.17 -15.92
CA SER A 261 -44.11 28.32 -16.25
C SER A 261 -43.00 28.02 -17.26
N GLY A 262 -42.86 26.79 -17.76
CA GLY A 262 -41.88 26.46 -18.81
C GLY A 262 -40.44 26.90 -18.47
N ALA A 263 -40.11 27.01 -17.18
CA ALA A 263 -38.80 27.45 -16.75
C ALA A 263 -37.76 26.36 -17.05
N PRO A 264 -36.58 26.71 -17.57
CA PRO A 264 -35.54 25.74 -17.86
C PRO A 264 -35.18 25.02 -16.57
N ARG A 265 -35.18 23.68 -16.61
CA ARG A 265 -34.68 22.87 -15.49
C ARG A 265 -33.26 23.33 -15.18
N PRO A 266 -32.91 23.62 -13.92
CA PRO A 266 -31.51 23.71 -13.56
C PRO A 266 -30.91 22.32 -13.77
N ASP A 267 -30.00 22.20 -14.72
CA ASP A 267 -29.05 21.10 -14.81
C ASP A 267 -28.19 21.13 -13.55
N THR A 268 -28.70 20.59 -12.45
CA THR A 268 -27.89 20.12 -11.32
C THR A 268 -27.79 18.61 -11.39
N THR A 269 -27.32 18.12 -12.53
CA THR A 269 -26.26 17.11 -12.53
C THR A 269 -24.96 17.87 -12.77
N THR A 270 -24.35 18.38 -11.70
CA THR A 270 -22.90 18.33 -11.66
C THR A 270 -22.57 16.85 -11.53
N ASP A 271 -22.59 16.18 -12.68
CA ASP A 271 -21.94 14.89 -12.87
C ASP A 271 -20.51 15.07 -12.34
N PRO A 272 -20.05 14.31 -11.33
CA PRO A 272 -18.65 14.32 -10.98
C PRO A 272 -17.91 13.86 -12.23
N ALA A 273 -17.36 14.85 -12.93
CA ALA A 273 -16.95 14.85 -14.33
C ALA A 273 -16.58 13.47 -14.88
N GLY A 274 -17.26 13.03 -15.94
CA GLY A 274 -16.80 12.03 -16.91
C GLY A 274 -16.93 10.54 -16.55
N ALA A 275 -17.63 10.17 -15.47
CA ALA A 275 -18.19 8.83 -15.33
C ALA A 275 -19.40 8.68 -16.27
N GLY A 276 -19.16 8.67 -17.58
CA GLY A 276 -20.21 8.50 -18.57
C GLY A 276 -20.95 7.17 -18.41
N LYS A 277 -21.93 6.91 -19.28
CA LYS A 277 -22.71 5.66 -19.33
C LYS A 277 -21.89 4.36 -19.35
N ARG A 278 -20.56 4.41 -19.55
CA ARG A 278 -19.62 3.29 -19.72
C ARG A 278 -18.43 3.45 -18.76
N SER A 279 -18.67 3.24 -17.46
CA SER A 279 -17.66 3.26 -16.41
C SER A 279 -17.69 1.96 -15.60
N ILE A 280 -16.52 1.34 -15.36
CA ILE A 280 -16.42 0.01 -14.76
C ILE A 280 -15.33 -0.05 -13.68
N ALA A 281 -15.63 -0.74 -12.57
CA ALA A 281 -14.64 -1.21 -11.62
C ALA A 281 -14.55 -2.75 -11.69
N VAL A 282 -13.35 -3.28 -11.89
CA VAL A 282 -13.08 -4.72 -11.81
C VAL A 282 -12.58 -5.03 -10.41
N LEU A 283 -13.37 -5.73 -9.61
CA LEU A 283 -12.96 -6.11 -8.26
C LEU A 283 -11.94 -7.26 -8.30
N PRO A 284 -11.05 -7.37 -7.30
CA PRO A 284 -10.15 -8.52 -7.18
C PRO A 284 -10.96 -9.82 -7.11
N PHE A 285 -10.71 -10.75 -8.04
CA PHE A 285 -11.42 -12.01 -8.09
C PHE A 285 -11.07 -12.87 -6.87
N ALA A 286 -12.08 -13.54 -6.31
CA ALA A 286 -11.88 -14.43 -5.18
C ALA A 286 -11.17 -15.72 -5.60
N ASN A 287 -10.09 -16.08 -4.91
CA ASN A 287 -9.51 -17.40 -5.03
C ASN A 287 -10.37 -18.43 -4.28
N VAL A 288 -10.92 -19.41 -5.00
CA VAL A 288 -11.73 -20.50 -4.43
C VAL A 288 -11.09 -21.88 -4.64
N SER A 289 -9.80 -21.94 -4.97
CA SER A 289 -9.04 -23.20 -5.07
C SER A 289 -8.72 -23.83 -3.70
N GLY A 290 -8.77 -23.03 -2.62
CA GLY A 290 -8.40 -23.46 -1.27
C GLY A 290 -6.90 -23.41 -0.98
N ASP A 291 -6.09 -22.99 -1.96
CA ASP A 291 -4.65 -22.81 -1.85
C ASP A 291 -4.30 -21.33 -1.91
N SER A 292 -3.92 -20.74 -0.77
CA SER A 292 -3.54 -19.32 -0.67
C SER A 292 -2.28 -18.97 -1.47
N GLU A 293 -1.44 -19.95 -1.81
CA GLU A 293 -0.28 -19.70 -2.68
C GLU A 293 -0.70 -19.29 -4.10
N GLN A 294 -1.97 -19.46 -4.47
CA GLN A 294 -2.53 -19.10 -5.77
C GLN A 294 -3.25 -17.74 -5.76
N ASP A 295 -3.25 -17.01 -4.65
CA ASP A 295 -3.90 -15.69 -4.56
C ASP A 295 -3.32 -14.70 -5.58
N TYR A 296 -2.00 -14.77 -5.86
CA TYR A 296 -1.37 -13.92 -6.87
C TYR A 296 -1.94 -14.19 -8.27
N PHE A 297 -2.42 -15.39 -8.55
CA PHE A 297 -2.96 -15.77 -9.86
C PHE A 297 -4.35 -15.13 -10.06
N ALA A 298 -5.22 -15.17 -9.05
CA ALA A 298 -6.52 -14.52 -9.10
C ALA A 298 -6.39 -12.98 -9.16
N ASP A 299 -5.45 -12.42 -8.39
CA ASP A 299 -5.09 -11.01 -8.47
C ASP A 299 -4.56 -10.65 -9.86
N GLY A 300 -3.63 -11.44 -10.38
CA GLY A 300 -3.00 -11.23 -11.68
C GLY A 300 -3.99 -11.31 -12.84
N LEU A 301 -4.98 -12.21 -12.76
CA LEU A 301 -6.08 -12.27 -13.73
C LEU A 301 -6.90 -10.97 -13.72
N SER A 302 -7.30 -10.53 -12.53
CA SER A 302 -8.12 -9.32 -12.35
C SER A 302 -7.38 -8.07 -12.83
N ASP A 303 -6.08 -7.98 -12.50
CA ASP A 303 -5.21 -6.89 -12.94
C ASP A 303 -4.94 -6.92 -14.45
N GLY A 304 -4.81 -8.13 -15.03
CA GLY A 304 -4.75 -8.32 -16.47
C GLY A 304 -5.99 -7.79 -17.17
N LEU A 305 -7.19 -8.07 -16.64
CA LEU A 305 -8.45 -7.52 -17.17
C LEU A 305 -8.48 -5.99 -17.06
N ILE A 306 -8.09 -5.40 -15.92
CA ILE A 306 -8.00 -3.94 -15.76
C ILE A 306 -7.06 -3.36 -16.82
N THR A 307 -5.84 -3.90 -16.93
CA THR A 307 -4.82 -3.42 -17.89
C THR A 307 -5.33 -3.42 -19.32
N GLN A 308 -5.99 -4.50 -19.76
CA GLN A 308 -6.48 -4.58 -21.13
C GLN A 308 -7.66 -3.62 -21.37
N LEU A 309 -8.57 -3.51 -20.40
CA LEU A 309 -9.73 -2.61 -20.50
C LEU A 309 -9.33 -1.13 -20.47
N THR A 310 -8.23 -0.75 -19.79
CA THR A 310 -7.77 0.65 -19.79
C THR A 310 -7.27 1.11 -21.15
N GLY A 311 -6.87 0.17 -22.02
CA GLY A 311 -6.50 0.46 -23.41
C GLY A 311 -7.68 0.94 -24.26
N LEU A 312 -8.91 0.75 -23.80
CA LEU A 312 -10.13 1.08 -24.55
C LEU A 312 -10.54 2.54 -24.28
N SER A 313 -10.35 3.41 -25.26
CA SER A 313 -10.66 4.85 -25.17
C SER A 313 -12.13 5.15 -24.87
N GLY A 314 -13.04 4.25 -25.27
CA GLY A 314 -14.48 4.36 -25.02
C GLY A 314 -14.96 3.89 -23.65
N LEU A 315 -14.07 3.47 -22.76
CA LEU A 315 -14.40 2.88 -21.46
C LEU A 315 -13.62 3.55 -20.32
N PHE A 316 -14.34 4.02 -19.30
CA PHE A 316 -13.72 4.54 -18.09
C PHE A 316 -13.49 3.41 -17.08
N VAL A 317 -12.23 3.07 -16.81
CA VAL A 317 -11.85 1.94 -15.95
C VAL A 317 -11.18 2.45 -14.68
N ILE A 318 -11.65 1.98 -13.52
CA ILE A 318 -11.00 2.29 -12.25
C ILE A 318 -9.72 1.46 -12.10
N ALA A 319 -8.63 2.15 -11.78
CA ALA A 319 -7.32 1.57 -11.59
C ALA A 319 -7.26 0.58 -10.41
N ARG A 320 -6.36 -0.40 -10.50
CA ARG A 320 -6.11 -1.46 -9.51
C ARG A 320 -6.01 -0.93 -8.08
N GLY A 321 -5.28 0.16 -7.87
CA GLY A 321 -5.04 0.74 -6.54
C GLY A 321 -6.33 1.10 -5.79
N SER A 322 -7.36 1.52 -6.52
CA SER A 322 -8.64 1.92 -5.95
C SER A 322 -9.59 0.76 -5.67
N VAL A 323 -9.46 -0.36 -6.38
CA VAL A 323 -10.28 -1.57 -6.18
C VAL A 323 -9.64 -2.56 -5.21
N LEU A 324 -8.34 -2.46 -4.96
CA LEU A 324 -7.62 -3.33 -4.05
C LEU A 324 -8.17 -3.36 -2.61
N PRO A 325 -8.61 -2.22 -2.02
CA PRO A 325 -9.18 -2.23 -0.67
C PRO A 325 -10.45 -3.08 -0.51
N TYR A 326 -11.08 -3.52 -1.60
CA TYR A 326 -12.25 -4.42 -1.57
C TYR A 326 -11.85 -5.90 -1.59
N LYS A 327 -10.57 -6.24 -1.76
CA LYS A 327 -10.09 -7.63 -1.76
C LYS A 327 -10.50 -8.36 -0.48
N GLY A 328 -11.10 -9.54 -0.63
CA GLY A 328 -11.52 -10.39 0.49
C GLY A 328 -12.67 -9.81 1.33
N LYS A 329 -13.30 -8.71 0.88
CA LYS A 329 -14.46 -8.10 1.54
C LYS A 329 -15.72 -8.35 0.73
N THR A 330 -16.80 -8.69 1.42
CA THR A 330 -18.13 -8.74 0.81
C THR A 330 -18.72 -7.35 0.84
N VAL A 331 -18.79 -6.67 -0.31
CA VAL A 331 -19.24 -5.28 -0.43
C VAL A 331 -20.28 -5.20 -1.54
N SER A 332 -21.36 -4.43 -1.35
CA SER A 332 -22.41 -4.35 -2.37
C SER A 332 -21.95 -3.53 -3.58
N PRO A 333 -22.37 -3.86 -4.81
CA PRO A 333 -22.06 -3.08 -6.00
C PRO A 333 -22.44 -1.60 -5.87
N GLN A 334 -23.55 -1.27 -5.19
CA GLN A 334 -23.97 0.11 -4.90
C GLN A 334 -22.92 0.88 -4.11
N THR A 335 -22.29 0.21 -3.13
CA THR A 335 -21.27 0.83 -2.28
C THR A 335 -20.02 1.10 -3.10
N VAL A 336 -19.57 0.12 -3.88
CA VAL A 336 -18.44 0.27 -4.80
C VAL A 336 -18.67 1.40 -5.79
N ALA A 337 -19.85 1.44 -6.42
CA ALA A 337 -20.22 2.50 -7.37
C ALA A 337 -20.26 3.89 -6.75
N ARG A 338 -20.85 4.04 -5.57
CA ARG A 338 -20.88 5.31 -4.85
C ARG A 338 -19.48 5.77 -4.44
N GLU A 339 -18.64 4.84 -3.99
CA GLU A 339 -17.29 5.17 -3.48
C GLU A 339 -16.26 5.39 -4.60
N LEU A 340 -16.42 4.76 -5.77
CA LEU A 340 -15.49 4.86 -6.89
C LEU A 340 -16.02 5.69 -8.07
N GLY A 341 -17.29 6.07 -8.05
CA GLY A 341 -17.91 6.83 -9.15
C GLY A 341 -18.06 6.02 -10.43
N VAL A 342 -18.48 4.75 -10.35
CA VAL A 342 -18.69 3.88 -11.51
C VAL A 342 -20.12 3.40 -11.63
N ARG A 343 -20.54 3.10 -12.86
CA ARG A 343 -21.85 2.53 -13.15
C ARG A 343 -21.87 1.01 -13.07
N TYR A 344 -20.80 0.37 -13.52
CA TYR A 344 -20.70 -1.08 -13.57
C TYR A 344 -19.63 -1.62 -12.63
N VAL A 345 -19.89 -2.79 -12.06
CA VAL A 345 -18.94 -3.52 -11.23
C VAL A 345 -18.81 -4.93 -11.80
N LEU A 346 -17.58 -5.35 -12.06
CA LEU A 346 -17.25 -6.72 -12.43
C LEU A 346 -16.74 -7.45 -11.19
N GLU A 347 -17.45 -8.50 -10.80
CA GLU A 347 -17.09 -9.41 -9.72
C GLU A 347 -16.75 -10.78 -10.29
N GLY A 348 -15.90 -11.53 -9.60
CA GLY A 348 -15.56 -12.87 -10.07
C GLY A 348 -14.83 -13.73 -9.08
N SER A 349 -14.62 -14.98 -9.47
CA SER A 349 -13.82 -15.95 -8.73
C SER A 349 -13.02 -16.83 -9.68
N VAL A 350 -11.89 -17.31 -9.18
CA VAL A 350 -10.97 -18.18 -9.90
C VAL A 350 -10.77 -19.46 -9.09
N ARG A 351 -10.92 -20.59 -9.76
CA ARG A 351 -10.50 -21.90 -9.26
C ARG A 351 -9.46 -22.47 -10.23
N LYS A 352 -8.20 -22.43 -9.82
CA LYS A 352 -7.10 -23.08 -10.53
C LYS A 352 -6.89 -24.48 -9.93
N SER A 353 -6.73 -25.46 -10.81
CA SER A 353 -6.24 -26.81 -10.51
C SER A 353 -5.03 -27.07 -11.41
N GLN A 354 -4.44 -28.26 -11.35
CA GLN A 354 -3.21 -28.55 -12.11
C GLN A 354 -3.34 -28.31 -13.63
N ASP A 355 -4.44 -28.74 -14.26
CA ASP A 355 -4.65 -28.57 -15.71
C ASP A 355 -5.95 -27.84 -16.07
N HIS A 356 -6.84 -27.61 -15.10
CA HIS A 356 -8.13 -26.95 -15.35
C HIS A 356 -8.23 -25.62 -14.62
N LEU A 357 -8.86 -24.69 -15.31
CA LEU A 357 -9.17 -23.35 -14.83
C LEU A 357 -10.67 -23.11 -14.94
N ARG A 358 -11.28 -22.72 -13.81
CA ARG A 358 -12.65 -22.24 -13.78
C ARG A 358 -12.69 -20.80 -13.34
N ILE A 359 -13.19 -19.92 -14.20
CA ILE A 359 -13.40 -18.51 -13.92
C ILE A 359 -14.90 -18.23 -13.93
N SER A 360 -15.41 -17.62 -12.87
CA SER A 360 -16.76 -17.08 -12.82
C SER A 360 -16.66 -15.56 -12.86
N ALA A 361 -17.38 -14.92 -13.77
CA ALA A 361 -17.43 -13.47 -13.90
C ALA A 361 -18.89 -12.99 -13.95
N ASN A 362 -19.16 -11.88 -13.27
CA ASN A 362 -20.48 -11.30 -13.11
C ASN A 362 -20.41 -9.78 -13.28
N LEU A 363 -21.11 -9.26 -14.29
CA LEU A 363 -21.19 -7.83 -14.55
C LEU A 363 -22.51 -7.29 -13.99
N VAL A 364 -22.42 -6.34 -13.06
CA VAL A 364 -23.56 -5.76 -12.37
C VAL A 364 -23.65 -4.26 -12.66
N GLU A 365 -24.85 -3.78 -12.98
CA GLU A 365 -25.18 -2.36 -12.98
C GLU A 365 -25.53 -1.94 -11.56
N ALA A 366 -24.71 -1.06 -11.01
CA ALA A 366 -24.65 -0.87 -9.57
C ALA A 366 -25.81 -0.03 -9.01
N GLU A 367 -26.37 0.91 -9.79
CA GLU A 367 -27.47 1.76 -9.34
C GLU A 367 -28.72 0.93 -9.06
N THR A 368 -29.04 0.03 -9.99
CA THR A 368 -30.25 -0.81 -9.94
C THR A 368 -30.02 -2.17 -9.28
N ALA A 369 -28.77 -2.52 -8.93
CA ALA A 369 -28.36 -3.88 -8.55
C ALA A 369 -28.63 -4.92 -9.66
N GLN A 370 -28.86 -4.48 -10.90
CA GLN A 370 -29.26 -5.37 -11.96
C GLN A 370 -28.04 -6.13 -12.49
N GLN A 371 -28.10 -7.46 -12.44
CA GLN A 371 -27.14 -8.31 -13.12
C GLN A 371 -27.32 -8.16 -14.63
N ILE A 372 -26.30 -7.66 -15.32
CA ILE A 372 -26.28 -7.54 -16.79
C ILE A 372 -26.00 -8.91 -17.40
N TRP A 373 -24.98 -9.59 -16.90
CA TRP A 373 -24.69 -10.99 -17.25
C TRP A 373 -23.85 -11.67 -16.17
N ALA A 374 -23.97 -13.00 -16.08
CA ALA A 374 -23.04 -13.85 -15.34
C ALA A 374 -22.69 -15.06 -16.19
N LYS A 375 -21.39 -15.36 -16.31
CA LYS A 375 -20.88 -16.49 -17.08
C LYS A 375 -19.80 -17.22 -16.30
N GLN A 376 -19.75 -18.53 -16.54
CA GLN A 376 -18.73 -19.40 -16.02
C GLN A 376 -17.95 -19.98 -17.19
N PHE A 377 -16.65 -19.85 -17.12
CA PHE A 377 -15.69 -20.33 -18.10
C PHE A 377 -14.96 -21.52 -17.48
N ASP A 378 -15.07 -22.67 -18.12
CA ASP A 378 -14.36 -23.90 -17.72
C ASP A 378 -13.49 -24.34 -18.90
N ARG A 379 -12.17 -24.25 -18.72
CA ARG A 379 -11.17 -24.47 -19.77
C ARG A 379 -9.92 -25.11 -19.19
N ARG A 380 -9.01 -25.51 -20.08
CA ARG A 380 -7.67 -25.94 -19.69
C ARG A 380 -6.84 -24.70 -19.32
N LEU A 381 -5.84 -24.88 -18.45
CA LEU A 381 -4.99 -23.77 -18.02
C LEU A 381 -4.21 -23.15 -19.20
N GLU A 382 -3.91 -23.92 -20.24
CA GLU A 382 -3.29 -23.45 -21.47
C GLU A 382 -4.14 -22.47 -22.28
N ASP A 383 -5.46 -22.49 -22.10
CA ASP A 383 -6.40 -21.58 -22.77
C ASP A 383 -6.65 -20.29 -21.98
N ILE A 384 -5.82 -19.97 -20.98
CA ILE A 384 -6.05 -18.83 -20.08
C ILE A 384 -6.26 -17.52 -20.82
N PHE A 385 -5.45 -17.25 -21.85
CA PHE A 385 -5.55 -16.03 -22.64
C PHE A 385 -6.85 -15.97 -23.44
N THR A 386 -7.28 -17.10 -24.01
CA THR A 386 -8.59 -17.22 -24.67
C THR A 386 -9.74 -16.89 -23.70
N VAL A 387 -9.66 -17.34 -22.44
CA VAL A 387 -10.68 -17.01 -21.44
C VAL A 387 -10.68 -15.52 -21.08
N GLN A 388 -9.51 -14.89 -20.97
CA GLN A 388 -9.42 -13.44 -20.75
C GLN A 388 -10.06 -12.67 -21.91
N ASP A 389 -9.77 -13.06 -23.15
CA ASP A 389 -10.33 -12.44 -24.36
C ASP A 389 -11.85 -12.62 -24.41
N GLU A 390 -12.35 -13.82 -24.07
CA GLU A 390 -13.79 -14.08 -23.98
C GLU A 390 -14.44 -13.14 -22.95
N VAL A 391 -13.89 -13.01 -21.74
CA VAL A 391 -14.41 -12.10 -20.70
C VAL A 391 -14.44 -10.65 -21.17
N ILE A 392 -13.38 -10.17 -21.83
CA ILE A 392 -13.31 -8.79 -22.31
C ILE A 392 -14.32 -8.55 -23.43
N ASN A 393 -14.46 -9.48 -24.38
CA ASN A 393 -15.44 -9.36 -25.45
C ASN A 393 -16.88 -9.32 -24.92
N GLU A 394 -17.18 -10.07 -23.85
CA GLU A 394 -18.47 -9.99 -23.17
C GLU A 394 -18.71 -8.61 -22.53
N ILE A 395 -17.67 -8.00 -21.94
CA ILE A 395 -17.76 -6.64 -21.38
C ILE A 395 -17.98 -5.61 -22.51
N VAL A 396 -17.19 -5.68 -23.58
CA VAL A 396 -17.29 -4.79 -24.75
C VAL A 396 -18.70 -4.87 -25.36
N ALA A 397 -19.23 -6.08 -25.54
CA ALA A 397 -20.57 -6.29 -26.07
C ALA A 397 -21.67 -5.78 -25.13
N ALA A 398 -21.59 -6.12 -23.84
CA ALA A 398 -22.58 -5.72 -22.84
C ALA A 398 -22.65 -4.20 -22.62
N LEU A 399 -21.50 -3.52 -22.71
CA LEU A 399 -21.39 -2.07 -22.53
C LEU A 399 -21.47 -1.29 -23.85
N ALA A 400 -21.64 -1.99 -24.98
CA ALA A 400 -21.65 -1.43 -26.33
C ALA A 400 -20.48 -0.47 -26.55
N VAL A 401 -19.26 -0.92 -26.21
CA VAL A 401 -18.03 -0.15 -26.41
C VAL A 401 -17.63 -0.27 -27.88
N GLU A 402 -17.50 0.86 -28.56
CA GLU A 402 -17.00 0.90 -29.93
C GLU A 402 -15.47 0.80 -29.91
N LEU A 403 -14.94 -0.24 -30.55
CA LEU A 403 -13.49 -0.47 -30.67
C LEU A 403 -12.98 0.11 -31.98
N THR A 404 -11.88 0.84 -31.91
CA THR A 404 -11.05 1.14 -33.08
C THR A 404 -10.36 -0.13 -33.56
N SER A 405 -9.91 -0.16 -34.82
CA SER A 405 -9.16 -1.29 -35.37
C SER A 405 -7.87 -1.58 -34.60
N ALA A 406 -7.23 -0.55 -34.02
CA ALA A 406 -6.03 -0.70 -33.21
C ALA A 406 -6.32 -1.33 -31.85
N GLU A 407 -7.38 -0.90 -31.17
CA GLU A 407 -7.81 -1.50 -29.89
C GLU A 407 -8.22 -2.96 -30.08
N ALA A 408 -8.99 -3.27 -31.14
CA ALA A 408 -9.38 -4.65 -31.44
C ALA A 408 -8.16 -5.55 -31.70
N ALA A 409 -7.16 -5.07 -32.45
CA ALA A 409 -5.92 -5.81 -32.68
C ALA A 409 -5.12 -6.02 -31.37
N GLY A 410 -5.09 -5.01 -30.50
CA GLY A 410 -4.41 -5.08 -29.21
C GLY A 410 -5.00 -6.12 -28.26
N LEU A 411 -6.33 -6.27 -28.24
CA LEU A 411 -7.03 -7.26 -27.40
C LEU A 411 -6.68 -8.70 -27.77
N THR A 412 -6.39 -8.99 -29.04
CA THR A 412 -6.10 -10.36 -29.51
C THR A 412 -4.65 -10.81 -29.27
N ARG A 413 -3.84 -9.98 -28.63
CA ARG A 413 -2.40 -10.25 -28.47
C ARG A 413 -2.14 -11.13 -27.26
N ILE A 414 -1.56 -12.30 -27.54
CA ILE A 414 -1.09 -13.22 -26.51
C ILE A 414 0.24 -12.69 -25.94
N PRO A 415 0.37 -12.47 -24.61
CA PRO A 415 1.58 -11.93 -24.00
C PRO A 415 2.80 -12.85 -24.15
N THR A 416 2.61 -14.17 -24.02
CA THR A 416 3.66 -15.19 -24.14
C THR A 416 3.05 -16.55 -24.49
N ALA A 417 3.78 -17.39 -25.23
CA ALA A 417 3.42 -18.78 -25.46
C ALA A 417 3.87 -19.72 -24.32
N ASN A 418 4.65 -19.23 -23.34
CA ASN A 418 5.18 -19.99 -22.23
C ASN A 418 4.40 -19.67 -20.93
N LEU A 419 3.53 -20.60 -20.52
CA LEU A 419 2.72 -20.45 -19.31
C LEU A 419 3.54 -20.40 -18.02
N GLU A 420 4.70 -21.05 -17.98
CA GLU A 420 5.59 -20.96 -16.83
C GLU A 420 6.21 -19.56 -16.73
N ALA A 421 6.60 -18.97 -17.86
CA ALA A 421 7.06 -17.58 -17.92
C ALA A 421 5.95 -16.62 -17.48
N TYR A 422 4.71 -16.87 -17.89
CA TYR A 422 3.54 -16.10 -17.48
C TYR A 422 3.26 -16.20 -15.97
N ASP A 423 3.35 -17.40 -15.38
CA ASP A 423 3.17 -17.60 -13.93
C ASP A 423 4.20 -16.78 -13.13
N TRP A 424 5.47 -16.80 -13.53
CA TRP A 424 6.53 -16.00 -12.91
C TRP A 424 6.33 -14.49 -13.11
N PHE A 425 5.85 -14.07 -14.27
CA PHE A 425 5.49 -12.69 -14.53
C PHE A 425 4.37 -12.21 -13.60
N LEU A 426 3.30 -12.99 -13.41
CA LEU A 426 2.21 -12.63 -12.49
C LEU A 426 2.68 -12.54 -11.03
N ARG A 427 3.61 -13.40 -10.61
CA ARG A 427 4.24 -13.30 -9.28
C ARG A 427 5.02 -12.00 -9.11
N ALA A 428 5.72 -11.56 -10.16
CA ALA A 428 6.45 -10.30 -10.16
C ALA A 428 5.50 -9.10 -10.07
N GLU A 429 4.43 -9.08 -10.87
CA GLU A 429 3.40 -8.02 -10.85
C GLU A 429 2.65 -7.94 -9.51
N ALA A 430 2.43 -9.07 -8.85
CA ALA A 430 1.87 -9.09 -7.51
C ALA A 430 2.82 -8.43 -6.50
N GLN A 431 4.10 -8.81 -6.50
CA GLN A 431 5.07 -8.30 -5.53
C GLN A 431 5.37 -6.81 -5.72
N ASN A 432 5.54 -6.36 -6.96
CA ASN A 432 5.93 -4.99 -7.26
C ASN A 432 4.88 -3.94 -6.86
N TYR A 433 3.61 -4.34 -6.64
CA TYR A 433 2.51 -3.41 -6.37
C TYR A 433 2.19 -3.22 -4.87
N TYR A 434 2.49 -4.20 -4.00
CA TYR A 434 1.93 -4.22 -2.64
C TYR A 434 2.76 -3.54 -1.56
N VAL A 435 4.10 -3.52 -1.66
CA VAL A 435 4.98 -2.95 -0.63
C VAL A 435 6.28 -2.42 -1.25
N VAL A 436 6.62 -1.18 -0.94
CA VAL A 436 7.89 -0.56 -1.34
C VAL A 436 8.94 -0.83 -0.27
N ASP A 437 9.35 -2.09 -0.15
CA ASP A 437 10.49 -2.49 0.67
C ASP A 437 11.52 -3.26 -0.16
N ALA A 438 12.77 -3.22 0.28
CA ALA A 438 13.88 -3.79 -0.47
C ALA A 438 13.73 -5.30 -0.72
N THR A 439 13.11 -6.04 0.20
CA THR A 439 12.93 -7.49 0.09
C THR A 439 11.90 -7.83 -0.99
N THR A 440 10.76 -7.14 -0.97
CA THR A 440 9.68 -7.35 -1.94
C THR A 440 10.14 -6.96 -3.35
N GLN A 441 10.83 -5.84 -3.49
CA GLN A 441 11.38 -5.40 -4.77
C GLN A 441 12.46 -6.34 -5.32
N ALA A 442 13.35 -6.86 -4.46
CA ALA A 442 14.35 -7.86 -4.89
C ALA A 442 13.70 -9.16 -5.38
N ARG A 443 12.60 -9.60 -4.74
CA ARG A 443 11.84 -10.77 -5.20
C ARG A 443 11.15 -10.50 -6.54
N ALA A 444 10.60 -9.31 -6.74
CA ALA A 444 9.96 -8.93 -7.99
C ALA A 444 10.97 -8.98 -9.15
N LEU A 445 12.16 -8.39 -9.00
CA LEU A 445 13.23 -8.48 -9.99
C LEU A 445 13.62 -9.93 -10.30
N ALA A 446 13.78 -10.77 -9.27
CA ALA A 446 14.14 -12.17 -9.46
C ALA A 446 13.04 -12.96 -10.21
N ALA A 447 11.76 -12.65 -9.97
CA ALA A 447 10.63 -13.26 -10.66
C ALA A 447 10.56 -12.82 -12.14
N TYR A 448 10.77 -11.53 -12.44
CA TYR A 448 10.89 -11.06 -13.83
C TYR A 448 12.10 -11.68 -14.54
N ASP A 449 13.27 -11.74 -13.91
CA ASP A 449 14.47 -12.40 -14.46
C ASP A 449 14.16 -13.87 -14.83
N LYS A 450 13.42 -14.57 -13.97
CA LYS A 450 12.99 -15.95 -14.24
C LYS A 450 12.01 -16.04 -15.41
N ALA A 451 11.04 -15.13 -15.50
CA ALA A 451 10.11 -15.07 -16.64
C ALA A 451 10.86 -14.81 -17.96
N ILE A 452 11.78 -13.84 -17.98
CA ILE A 452 12.63 -13.51 -19.13
C ILE A 452 13.52 -14.70 -19.54
N ALA A 453 14.08 -15.43 -18.57
CA ALA A 453 14.90 -16.60 -18.86
C ALA A 453 14.10 -17.76 -19.47
N LEU A 454 12.83 -17.90 -19.10
CA LEU A 454 11.92 -18.92 -19.64
C LEU A 454 11.36 -18.54 -21.02
N ASP A 455 11.14 -17.25 -21.27
CA ASP A 455 10.74 -16.72 -22.57
C ASP A 455 11.45 -15.37 -22.87
N PRO A 456 12.58 -15.41 -23.60
CA PRO A 456 13.29 -14.21 -24.03
C PRO A 456 12.54 -13.33 -25.04
N SER A 457 11.38 -13.76 -25.54
CA SER A 457 10.51 -12.98 -26.42
C SER A 457 9.37 -12.28 -25.68
N PHE A 458 9.29 -12.43 -24.35
CA PHE A 458 8.21 -11.88 -23.53
C PHE A 458 8.40 -10.38 -23.25
N ALA A 459 7.94 -9.52 -24.16
CA ALA A 459 8.10 -8.07 -24.10
C ALA A 459 7.63 -7.44 -22.77
N ASP A 460 6.47 -7.87 -22.25
CA ASP A 460 5.91 -7.32 -21.00
C ASP A 460 6.74 -7.67 -19.76
N ALA A 461 7.44 -8.80 -19.76
CA ALA A 461 8.35 -9.13 -18.66
C ALA A 461 9.55 -8.19 -18.62
N TYR A 462 10.09 -7.81 -19.78
CA TYR A 462 11.13 -6.78 -19.88
C TYR A 462 10.62 -5.39 -19.46
N ALA A 463 9.41 -5.01 -19.87
CA ALA A 463 8.81 -3.74 -19.48
C ALA A 463 8.54 -3.67 -17.97
N GLY A 464 8.01 -4.77 -17.39
CA GLY A 464 7.81 -4.91 -15.94
C GLY A 464 9.13 -4.85 -15.16
N TYR A 465 10.19 -5.48 -15.65
CA TYR A 465 11.54 -5.39 -15.07
C TYR A 465 12.05 -3.94 -15.07
N ALA A 466 11.92 -3.22 -16.19
CA ALA A 466 12.31 -1.82 -16.27
C ALA A 466 11.53 -0.93 -15.30
N ARG A 467 10.23 -1.18 -15.14
CA ARG A 467 9.37 -0.49 -14.17
C ARG A 467 9.81 -0.77 -12.73
N ALA A 468 10.08 -2.02 -12.37
CA ALA A 468 10.58 -2.38 -11.04
C ALA A 468 11.91 -1.69 -10.71
N LEU A 469 12.82 -1.59 -11.69
CA LEU A 469 14.06 -0.84 -11.52
C LEU A 469 13.83 0.67 -11.30
N ALA A 470 12.78 1.24 -11.90
CA ALA A 470 12.41 2.64 -11.65
C ALA A 470 11.94 2.84 -10.20
N GLU A 471 11.13 1.93 -9.68
CA GLU A 471 10.67 1.96 -8.29
C GLU A 471 11.82 1.75 -7.29
N ILE A 472 12.74 0.82 -7.58
CA ILE A 472 13.94 0.63 -6.78
C ILE A 472 14.77 1.90 -6.75
N TRP A 473 14.98 2.53 -7.91
CA TRP A 473 15.72 3.77 -7.99
C TRP A 473 15.05 4.93 -7.23
N ARG A 474 13.71 5.01 -7.20
CA ARG A 474 12.95 6.07 -6.50
C ARG A 474 12.92 5.91 -4.97
N ALA A 475 12.82 4.68 -4.46
CA ALA A 475 12.38 4.47 -3.07
C ALA A 475 13.31 3.62 -2.19
N VAL A 476 14.05 2.66 -2.77
CA VAL A 476 14.91 1.72 -2.01
C VAL A 476 16.29 1.56 -2.65
N GLY A 477 16.76 2.62 -3.32
CA GLY A 477 18.05 2.66 -4.02
C GLY A 477 19.21 2.31 -3.09
N ASP A 478 20.33 1.85 -3.66
CA ASP A 478 21.55 1.43 -2.96
C ASP A 478 21.40 0.32 -1.89
N GLN A 479 20.17 -0.06 -1.49
CA GLN A 479 19.87 -1.20 -0.62
C GLN A 479 19.84 -2.52 -1.41
N ILE A 480 19.40 -2.48 -2.67
CA ILE A 480 19.32 -3.65 -3.56
C ILE A 480 20.44 -3.61 -4.61
N LEU A 481 20.53 -2.49 -5.33
CA LEU A 481 21.50 -2.26 -6.40
C LEU A 481 21.77 -0.77 -6.52
N SER A 482 22.98 -0.43 -6.97
CA SER A 482 23.36 0.98 -7.08
C SER A 482 22.50 1.71 -8.12
N ALA A 483 22.21 2.99 -7.87
CA ALA A 483 21.40 3.81 -8.78
C ALA A 483 21.90 3.77 -10.25
N THR A 484 23.22 3.74 -10.46
CA THR A 484 23.85 3.64 -11.78
C THR A 484 23.54 2.30 -12.47
N VAL A 485 23.60 1.19 -11.72
CA VAL A 485 23.27 -0.14 -12.26
C VAL A 485 21.78 -0.25 -12.55
N ALA A 486 20.93 0.30 -11.68
CA ALA A 486 19.47 0.34 -11.89
C ALA A 486 19.13 0.98 -13.22
N ARG A 487 19.67 2.18 -13.44
CA ARG A 487 19.45 2.99 -14.62
C ARG A 487 19.88 2.28 -15.89
N LYS A 488 21.11 1.73 -15.91
CA LYS A 488 21.62 1.00 -17.07
C LYS A 488 20.72 -0.18 -17.43
N ARG A 489 20.40 -1.03 -16.46
CA ARG A 489 19.55 -2.21 -16.68
C ARG A 489 18.13 -1.84 -17.11
N ALA A 490 17.61 -0.72 -16.62
CA ALA A 490 16.27 -0.28 -16.99
C ALA A 490 16.20 0.18 -18.44
N TYR A 491 17.21 0.92 -18.93
CA TYR A 491 17.31 1.28 -20.35
C TYR A 491 17.46 0.04 -21.24
N GLU A 492 18.31 -0.92 -20.86
CA GLU A 492 18.48 -2.18 -21.59
C GLU A 492 17.17 -2.98 -21.67
N ALA A 493 16.47 -3.13 -20.53
CA ALA A 493 15.21 -3.86 -20.47
C ALA A 493 14.08 -3.16 -21.24
N ALA A 494 13.89 -1.85 -21.06
CA ALA A 494 12.85 -1.13 -21.78
C ALA A 494 13.14 -1.05 -23.29
N GLY A 495 14.41 -0.89 -23.68
CA GLY A 495 14.82 -1.00 -25.08
C GLY A 495 14.48 -2.38 -25.66
N LYS A 496 14.78 -3.45 -24.92
CA LYS A 496 14.45 -4.81 -25.36
C LYS A 496 12.95 -5.06 -25.48
N ALA A 497 12.16 -4.54 -24.53
CA ALA A 497 10.71 -4.59 -24.62
C ALA A 497 10.19 -3.92 -25.91
N LEU A 498 10.75 -2.76 -26.28
CA LEU A 498 10.35 -2.03 -27.49
C LEU A 498 10.86 -2.67 -28.80
N GLU A 499 11.98 -3.40 -28.76
CA GLU A 499 12.42 -4.23 -29.90
C GLU A 499 11.44 -5.37 -30.18
N LEU A 500 10.95 -6.01 -29.12
CA LEU A 500 10.00 -7.12 -29.19
C LEU A 500 8.57 -6.62 -29.49
N ASP A 501 8.25 -5.43 -28.99
CA ASP A 501 6.94 -4.79 -29.11
C ASP A 501 7.07 -3.26 -29.20
N PRO A 502 7.08 -2.71 -30.41
CA PRO A 502 7.21 -1.26 -30.64
C PRO A 502 6.09 -0.40 -30.02
N ASN A 503 4.99 -1.02 -29.60
CA ASN A 503 3.82 -0.35 -29.00
C ASN A 503 3.66 -0.70 -27.51
N ASN A 504 4.72 -1.10 -26.83
CA ASN A 504 4.66 -1.40 -25.40
C ASN A 504 4.52 -0.12 -24.54
N ALA A 505 3.32 0.18 -24.06
CA ALA A 505 3.05 1.37 -23.26
C ALA A 505 3.88 1.42 -21.95
N ARG A 506 4.04 0.27 -21.27
CA ARG A 506 4.77 0.18 -20.00
C ARG A 506 6.26 0.48 -20.18
N ALA A 507 6.86 0.00 -21.27
CA ALA A 507 8.26 0.27 -21.59
C ALA A 507 8.50 1.78 -21.80
N PHE A 508 7.60 2.45 -22.54
CA PHE A 508 7.66 3.90 -22.72
C PHE A 508 7.52 4.67 -21.39
N ALA A 509 6.61 4.25 -20.50
CA ALA A 509 6.45 4.88 -19.19
C ALA A 509 7.70 4.71 -18.30
N ALA A 510 8.31 3.51 -18.32
CA ALA A 510 9.56 3.25 -17.60
C ALA A 510 10.72 4.11 -18.15
N LEU A 511 10.88 4.20 -19.48
CA LEU A 511 11.90 5.04 -20.12
C LEU A 511 11.79 6.51 -19.73
N ALA A 512 10.57 7.05 -19.73
CA ALA A 512 10.34 8.46 -19.41
C ALA A 512 10.85 8.85 -18.03
N THR A 513 10.72 7.94 -17.05
CA THR A 513 11.22 8.16 -15.69
C THR A 513 12.74 8.37 -15.67
N PHE A 514 13.49 7.53 -16.37
CA PHE A 514 14.94 7.62 -16.41
C PHE A 514 15.42 8.75 -17.33
N GLN A 515 14.72 9.03 -18.43
CA GLN A 515 14.98 10.17 -19.30
C GLN A 515 14.88 11.50 -18.53
N LEU A 516 13.83 11.64 -17.70
CA LEU A 516 13.70 12.80 -16.81
C LEU A 516 14.87 12.87 -15.82
N ALA A 517 15.26 11.74 -15.22
CA ALA A 517 16.40 11.68 -14.31
C ALA A 517 17.77 11.91 -14.98
N ASP A 518 17.82 11.98 -16.32
CA ASP A 518 18.98 12.36 -17.13
C ASP A 518 18.88 13.81 -17.65
N GLY A 519 17.79 14.52 -17.35
CA GLY A 519 17.50 15.85 -17.91
C GLY A 519 17.12 15.86 -19.38
N ARG A 520 16.78 14.70 -19.94
CA ARG A 520 16.27 14.56 -21.31
C ARG A 520 14.76 14.79 -21.34
N HIS A 521 14.36 16.03 -21.05
CA HIS A 521 12.97 16.42 -20.89
C HIS A 521 12.12 16.13 -22.13
N ASP A 522 12.61 16.47 -23.32
CA ASP A 522 11.86 16.28 -24.57
C ASP A 522 11.63 14.78 -24.85
N ASP A 523 12.67 13.96 -24.64
CA ASP A 523 12.58 12.50 -24.77
C ASP A 523 11.58 11.91 -23.75
N ALA A 524 11.63 12.40 -22.51
CA ALA A 524 10.75 11.97 -21.43
C ALA A 524 9.28 12.29 -21.74
N ILE A 525 9.00 13.53 -22.17
CA ILE A 525 7.65 13.96 -22.56
C ILE A 525 7.15 13.14 -23.74
N ALA A 526 7.99 12.93 -24.77
CA ALA A 526 7.62 12.14 -25.93
C ALA A 526 7.29 10.69 -25.56
N SER A 527 8.13 10.06 -24.73
CA SER A 527 7.94 8.67 -24.30
C SER A 527 6.66 8.52 -23.46
N VAL A 528 6.46 9.37 -22.46
CA VAL A 528 5.28 9.23 -21.59
C VAL A 528 3.97 9.64 -22.28
N ARG A 529 3.98 10.61 -23.21
CA ARG A 529 2.83 10.88 -24.08
C ARG A 529 2.51 9.69 -24.98
N ARG A 530 3.53 8.99 -25.48
CA ARG A 530 3.33 7.74 -26.25
C ARG A 530 2.70 6.65 -25.39
N ALA A 531 3.16 6.48 -24.15
CA ALA A 531 2.57 5.53 -23.20
C ALA A 531 1.08 5.83 -22.95
N VAL A 532 0.73 7.09 -22.67
CA VAL A 532 -0.68 7.51 -22.45
C VAL A 532 -1.51 7.37 -23.73
N ALA A 533 -0.96 7.63 -24.92
CA ALA A 533 -1.67 7.44 -26.17
C ALA A 533 -1.96 5.96 -26.48
N LEU A 534 -1.07 5.06 -26.07
CA LEU A 534 -1.23 3.60 -26.22
C LEU A 534 -2.18 3.01 -25.18
N ASN A 535 -2.24 3.60 -23.98
CA ASN A 535 -3.13 3.17 -22.90
C ASN A 535 -3.78 4.39 -22.22
N PRO A 536 -4.87 4.95 -22.80
CA PRO A 536 -5.45 6.21 -22.34
C PRO A 536 -6.12 6.13 -20.97
N GLY A 537 -6.52 4.94 -20.51
CA GLY A 537 -7.07 4.71 -19.18
C GLY A 537 -6.03 4.39 -18.10
N ASP A 538 -4.74 4.36 -18.42
CA ASP A 538 -3.69 4.06 -17.44
C ASP A 538 -3.43 5.28 -16.53
N ALA A 539 -3.91 5.17 -15.30
CA ALA A 539 -3.74 6.19 -14.27
C ALA A 539 -2.27 6.44 -13.90
N GLU A 540 -1.45 5.38 -13.85
CA GLU A 540 -0.03 5.48 -13.47
C GLU A 540 0.77 6.16 -14.58
N ALA A 541 0.51 5.82 -15.84
CA ALA A 541 1.11 6.50 -16.98
C ALA A 541 0.77 7.99 -17.01
N LYS A 542 -0.48 8.38 -16.70
CA LYS A 542 -0.88 9.79 -16.59
C LYS A 542 -0.22 10.51 -15.41
N ALA A 543 -0.11 9.87 -14.24
CA ALA A 543 0.60 10.46 -13.10
C ALA A 543 2.10 10.66 -13.41
N ASN A 544 2.73 9.70 -14.11
CA ASN A 544 4.09 9.85 -14.59
C ASN A 544 4.22 11.00 -15.62
N LEU A 545 3.25 11.16 -16.53
CA LEU A 545 3.21 12.31 -17.46
C LEU A 545 3.11 13.63 -16.69
N ALA A 546 2.20 13.72 -15.71
CA ALA A 546 2.05 14.91 -14.87
C ALA A 546 3.36 15.26 -14.15
N MET A 547 4.07 14.28 -13.59
CA MET A 547 5.36 14.50 -12.96
C MET A 547 6.42 15.00 -13.96
N VAL A 548 6.53 14.36 -15.13
CA VAL A 548 7.46 14.78 -16.19
C VAL A 548 7.16 16.20 -16.64
N LEU A 549 5.89 16.56 -16.85
CA LEU A 549 5.47 17.91 -17.21
C LEU A 549 5.82 18.92 -16.12
N ALA A 550 5.57 18.60 -14.85
CA ALA A 550 5.84 19.49 -13.73
C ALA A 550 7.32 19.86 -13.63
N TYR A 551 8.22 18.87 -13.71
CA TYR A 551 9.66 19.10 -13.72
C TYR A 551 10.18 19.77 -15.01
N SER A 552 9.42 19.63 -16.10
CA SER A 552 9.72 20.28 -17.39
C SER A 552 9.21 21.71 -17.49
N GLY A 553 8.53 22.23 -16.46
CA GLY A 553 8.00 23.59 -16.38
C GLY A 553 6.57 23.76 -16.90
N GLU A 554 5.92 22.69 -17.36
CA GLU A 554 4.56 22.71 -17.92
C GLU A 554 3.52 22.48 -16.81
N LEU A 555 3.48 23.40 -15.84
CA LEU A 555 2.77 23.21 -14.57
C LEU A 555 1.24 23.10 -14.71
N ASP A 556 0.62 23.88 -15.60
CA ASP A 556 -0.83 23.85 -15.79
C ASP A 556 -1.28 22.51 -16.41
N GLU A 557 -0.61 22.06 -17.48
CA GLU A 557 -0.87 20.74 -18.09
C GLU A 557 -0.60 19.60 -17.10
N ALA A 558 0.43 19.75 -16.24
CA ALA A 558 0.73 18.77 -15.21
C ALA A 558 -0.43 18.58 -14.22
N VAL A 559 -1.00 19.69 -13.72
CA VAL A 559 -2.14 19.65 -12.77
C VAL A 559 -3.37 19.05 -13.42
N ASP A 560 -3.69 19.46 -14.66
CA ASP A 560 -4.84 18.92 -15.39
C ASP A 560 -4.69 17.42 -15.67
N THR A 561 -3.48 16.99 -16.02
CA THR A 561 -3.16 15.57 -16.27
C THR A 561 -3.24 14.77 -14.98
N LEU A 562 -2.73 15.31 -13.87
CA LEU A 562 -2.81 14.66 -12.56
C LEU A 562 -4.26 14.51 -12.10
N ALA A 563 -5.10 15.53 -12.30
CA ALA A 563 -6.52 15.46 -11.97
C ALA A 563 -7.24 14.35 -12.75
N GLN A 564 -6.90 14.14 -14.03
CA GLN A 564 -7.39 12.98 -14.79
C GLN A 564 -6.91 11.66 -14.21
N ALA A 565 -5.63 11.59 -13.81
CA ALA A 565 -5.05 10.39 -13.21
C ALA A 565 -5.74 10.03 -11.87
N MET A 566 -6.00 11.02 -11.01
CA MET A 566 -6.71 10.85 -9.75
C MET A 566 -8.18 10.45 -9.94
N ARG A 567 -8.83 10.88 -11.04
CA ARG A 567 -10.18 10.40 -11.37
C ARG A 567 -10.20 8.91 -11.71
N LEU A 568 -9.21 8.42 -12.46
CA LEU A 568 -9.07 6.99 -12.77
C LEU A 568 -8.67 6.16 -11.55
N ASN A 569 -8.06 6.80 -10.54
CA ASN A 569 -7.61 6.16 -9.32
C ASN A 569 -8.07 6.96 -8.07
N PRO A 570 -9.39 6.98 -7.76
CA PRO A 570 -9.97 7.83 -6.72
C PRO A 570 -9.57 7.47 -5.28
N LYS A 571 -9.02 6.27 -5.06
CA LYS A 571 -8.42 5.82 -3.80
C LYS A 571 -6.99 5.36 -4.06
N PRO A 572 -6.08 6.28 -4.42
CA PRO A 572 -4.74 5.94 -4.87
C PRO A 572 -3.86 5.41 -3.72
N PRO A 573 -2.90 4.50 -3.99
CA PRO A 573 -1.94 4.06 -2.99
C PRO A 573 -0.95 5.19 -2.62
N PRO A 574 -0.23 5.09 -1.48
CA PRO A 574 0.66 6.15 -1.01
C PRO A 574 1.72 6.60 -2.04
N GLY A 575 2.30 5.70 -2.83
CA GLY A 575 3.28 6.09 -3.86
C GLY A 575 2.71 6.98 -4.94
N PHE A 576 1.45 6.75 -5.33
CA PHE A 576 0.74 7.59 -6.29
C PHE A 576 0.40 8.96 -5.68
N LEU A 577 0.00 9.00 -4.40
CA LEU A 577 -0.22 10.25 -3.68
C LEU A 577 1.08 11.05 -3.50
N GLN A 578 2.23 10.39 -3.38
CA GLN A 578 3.53 11.08 -3.31
C GLN A 578 3.80 11.83 -4.62
N VAL A 579 3.55 11.19 -5.77
CA VAL A 579 3.65 11.85 -7.09
C VAL A 579 2.70 13.04 -7.18
N ALA A 580 1.46 12.88 -6.73
CA ALA A 580 0.48 13.97 -6.70
C ALA A 580 0.98 15.15 -5.86
N GLY A 581 1.46 14.87 -4.64
CA GLY A 581 2.00 15.86 -3.72
C GLY A 581 3.20 16.62 -4.29
N ILE A 582 4.10 15.93 -4.99
CA ILE A 582 5.24 16.55 -5.69
C ILE A 582 4.72 17.51 -6.77
N VAL A 583 3.86 17.04 -7.67
CA VAL A 583 3.32 17.86 -8.76
C VAL A 583 2.59 19.09 -8.22
N HIS A 584 1.74 18.93 -7.20
CA HIS A 584 1.03 20.04 -6.57
C HIS A 584 1.97 21.02 -5.84
N THR A 585 3.04 20.53 -5.21
CA THR A 585 4.06 21.40 -4.59
C THR A 585 4.73 22.27 -5.66
N LEU A 586 5.17 21.65 -6.76
CA LEU A 586 5.83 22.35 -7.87
C LEU A 586 4.89 23.35 -8.55
N ALA A 587 3.62 22.99 -8.71
CA ALA A 587 2.56 23.85 -9.26
C ALA A 587 2.05 24.93 -8.29
N GLY A 588 2.55 24.99 -7.05
CA GLY A 588 2.12 25.96 -6.04
C GLY A 588 0.71 25.72 -5.47
N LYS A 589 0.16 24.51 -5.63
CA LYS A 589 -1.12 24.07 -5.06
C LYS A 589 -0.91 23.49 -3.66
N TYR A 590 -0.36 24.30 -2.76
CA TYR A 590 0.17 23.85 -1.48
C TYR A 590 -0.87 23.20 -0.54
N ASP A 591 -2.12 23.64 -0.57
CA ASP A 591 -3.19 23.01 0.23
C ASP A 591 -3.48 21.56 -0.20
N LEU A 592 -3.49 21.29 -1.50
CA LEU A 592 -3.64 19.93 -2.04
C LEU A 592 -2.40 19.10 -1.74
N ALA A 593 -1.22 19.65 -2.03
CA ALA A 593 0.05 18.99 -1.76
C ALA A 593 0.17 18.57 -0.28
N ARG A 594 -0.25 19.44 0.64
CA ARG A 594 -0.24 19.16 2.07
C ARG A 594 -1.10 17.95 2.41
N ALA A 595 -2.36 17.92 1.97
CA ALA A 595 -3.28 16.83 2.31
C ALA A 595 -2.77 15.47 1.79
N GLU A 596 -2.21 15.47 0.58
CA GLU A 596 -1.65 14.28 -0.06
C GLU A 596 -0.37 13.82 0.67
N LEU A 597 0.57 14.73 0.90
CA LEU A 597 1.85 14.42 1.55
C LEU A 597 1.71 14.06 3.04
N GLU A 598 0.77 14.68 3.78
CA GLU A 598 0.43 14.29 5.16
C GLU A 598 -0.08 12.83 5.20
N THR A 599 -0.91 12.44 4.22
CA THR A 599 -1.40 11.05 4.08
C THR A 599 -0.25 10.08 3.80
N VAL A 600 0.68 10.46 2.91
CA VAL A 600 1.85 9.63 2.60
C VAL A 600 2.79 9.54 3.80
N ALA A 601 3.05 10.64 4.50
CA ALA A 601 3.92 10.66 5.68
C ALA A 601 3.37 9.77 6.81
N ALA A 602 2.04 9.72 6.98
CA ALA A 602 1.40 8.81 7.93
C ALA A 602 1.60 7.33 7.55
N ALA A 603 1.59 7.00 6.26
CA ALA A 603 1.85 5.65 5.78
C ALA A 603 3.34 5.28 5.79
N TRP A 604 4.21 6.23 5.46
CA TRP A 604 5.65 6.07 5.27
C TRP A 604 6.45 7.08 6.11
N PRO A 605 6.50 6.92 7.44
CA PRO A 605 7.09 7.89 8.37
C PRO A 605 8.61 8.06 8.23
N THR A 606 9.27 7.20 7.44
CA THR A 606 10.72 7.29 7.17
C THR A 606 11.04 7.76 5.75
N SER A 607 10.03 8.13 4.95
CA SER A 607 10.25 8.54 3.56
C SER A 607 10.87 9.93 3.48
N GLU A 608 12.17 10.02 3.23
CA GLU A 608 12.93 11.27 3.15
C GLU A 608 12.34 12.24 2.11
N ASN A 609 12.08 11.73 0.89
CA ASN A 609 11.48 12.52 -0.19
C ASN A 609 10.12 13.12 0.22
N THR A 610 9.25 12.35 0.89
CA THR A 610 7.94 12.86 1.33
C THR A 610 8.10 14.02 2.31
N HIS A 611 8.99 13.88 3.29
CA HIS A 611 9.23 14.92 4.29
C HIS A 611 9.90 16.16 3.69
N GLU A 612 10.75 16.00 2.66
CA GLU A 612 11.35 17.14 1.96
C GLU A 612 10.29 18.01 1.27
N TYR A 613 9.43 17.41 0.44
CA TYR A 613 8.35 18.12 -0.22
C TYR A 613 7.32 18.68 0.77
N LEU A 614 7.04 17.96 1.86
CA LEU A 614 6.12 18.43 2.89
C LEU A 614 6.71 19.61 3.68
N ALA A 615 8.01 19.62 3.96
CA ALA A 615 8.69 20.75 4.59
C ALA A 615 8.63 22.01 3.72
N ALA A 616 8.90 21.88 2.41
CA ALA A 616 8.75 22.98 1.46
C ALA A 616 7.28 23.48 1.38
N THR A 617 6.32 22.55 1.39
CA THR A 617 4.88 22.86 1.38
C THR A 617 4.45 23.61 2.65
N TYR A 618 4.90 23.17 3.83
CA TYR A 618 4.62 23.87 5.08
C TYR A 618 5.23 25.26 5.14
N ALA A 619 6.47 25.43 4.65
CA ALA A 619 7.09 26.75 4.55
C ALA A 619 6.25 27.68 3.67
N ALA A 620 5.81 27.21 2.50
CA ALA A 620 4.97 27.98 1.59
C ALA A 620 3.61 28.38 2.19
N LEU A 621 3.06 27.56 3.08
CA LEU A 621 1.80 27.83 3.80
C LEU A 621 2.00 28.67 5.08
N GLY A 622 3.22 29.05 5.42
CA GLY A 622 3.53 29.76 6.67
C GLY A 622 3.43 28.90 7.94
N ARG A 623 3.36 27.56 7.80
CA ARG A 623 3.34 26.58 8.91
C ARG A 623 4.76 26.32 9.40
N THR A 624 5.37 27.35 10.00
CA THR A 624 6.81 27.38 10.27
C THR A 624 7.27 26.34 11.28
N ASP A 625 6.45 26.02 12.29
CA ASP A 625 6.83 25.07 13.32
C ASP A 625 6.87 23.64 12.78
N GLU A 626 5.85 23.26 11.99
CA GLU A 626 5.79 21.97 11.31
C GLU A 626 6.89 21.83 10.25
N ALA A 627 7.18 22.91 9.51
CA ALA A 627 8.30 22.93 8.56
C ALA A 627 9.65 22.67 9.24
N ARG A 628 9.89 23.31 10.40
CA ARG A 628 11.14 23.14 11.17
C ARG A 628 11.28 21.77 11.79
N GLU A 629 10.17 21.16 12.23
CA GLU A 629 10.18 19.79 12.75
C GLU A 629 10.68 18.80 11.69
N LEU A 630 10.14 18.90 10.48
CA LEU A 630 10.58 18.07 9.35
C LEU A 630 12.01 18.38 8.93
N ALA A 631 12.39 19.66 8.91
CA ALA A 631 13.76 20.05 8.59
C ALA A 631 14.78 19.48 9.60
N ALA A 632 14.42 19.38 10.88
CA ALA A 632 15.27 18.78 11.91
C ALA A 632 15.47 17.27 11.68
N PHE A 633 14.44 16.56 11.23
CA PHE A 633 14.56 15.16 10.80
C PHE A 633 15.53 15.02 9.62
N LEU A 634 15.33 15.81 8.56
CA LEU A 634 16.12 15.76 7.34
C LEU A 634 17.60 16.14 7.56
N THR A 635 17.87 17.15 8.40
CA THR A 635 19.23 17.65 8.67
C THR A 635 20.13 16.61 9.39
N ASN A 636 19.56 15.55 9.97
CA ASN A 636 20.34 14.46 10.54
C ASN A 636 20.95 13.52 9.48
N LEU A 637 20.53 13.65 8.22
CA LEU A 637 20.98 12.86 7.09
C LEU A 637 22.03 13.63 6.28
N PRO A 638 23.06 12.96 5.72
CA PRO A 638 24.10 13.62 4.93
C PRO A 638 23.57 14.44 3.76
N PHE A 639 22.51 13.97 3.09
CA PHE A 639 21.92 14.63 1.92
C PHE A 639 20.82 15.65 2.25
N GLY A 640 20.43 15.79 3.52
CA GLY A 640 19.40 16.74 3.96
C GLY A 640 19.91 18.18 4.06
N ASN A 641 20.53 18.68 2.99
CA ASN A 641 21.08 20.03 2.90
C ASN A 641 20.87 20.60 1.48
N LEU A 642 20.82 21.93 1.36
CA LEU A 642 20.50 22.59 0.11
C LEU A 642 21.56 22.32 -0.98
N ALA A 643 22.84 22.20 -0.63
CA ALA A 643 23.88 21.92 -1.62
C ALA A 643 23.73 20.53 -2.26
N ALA A 644 23.37 19.50 -1.47
CA ALA A 644 23.08 18.16 -1.97
C ALA A 644 21.84 18.14 -2.87
N ILE A 645 20.73 18.70 -2.38
CA ILE A 645 19.44 18.74 -3.10
C ILE A 645 19.61 19.48 -4.42
N ARG A 646 20.36 20.59 -4.43
CA ARG A 646 20.71 21.33 -5.65
C ARG A 646 21.35 20.41 -6.67
N ILE A 647 22.36 19.61 -6.32
CA ILE A 647 23.03 18.71 -7.27
C ILE A 647 22.13 17.54 -7.69
N LEU A 648 21.39 16.95 -6.75
CA LEU A 648 20.46 15.85 -7.03
C LEU A 648 19.38 16.28 -8.02
N TYR A 649 18.91 17.53 -7.94
CA TYR A 649 17.85 18.06 -8.78
C TYR A 649 18.36 18.93 -9.95
N THR A 650 19.66 19.21 -10.03
CA THR A 650 20.31 19.81 -11.20
C THR A 650 20.17 18.80 -12.35
N GLY A 651 19.31 19.11 -13.33
CA GLY A 651 18.94 18.20 -14.42
C GLY A 651 17.59 17.51 -14.24
N PHE A 652 16.94 17.56 -13.08
CA PHE A 652 15.51 17.23 -13.00
C PHE A 652 14.65 18.41 -13.38
N PHE A 653 15.01 19.60 -12.95
CA PHE A 653 14.28 20.82 -13.32
C PHE A 653 14.81 21.34 -14.65
N ARG A 654 13.92 21.51 -15.64
CA ARG A 654 14.28 22.15 -16.92
C ARG A 654 14.68 23.61 -16.68
N ASN A 655 13.93 24.29 -15.81
CA ASN A 655 14.12 25.70 -15.51
C ASN A 655 14.89 25.88 -14.18
N PRO A 656 16.07 26.52 -14.19
CA PRO A 656 16.81 26.79 -12.96
C PRO A 656 16.05 27.65 -11.94
N SER A 657 15.13 28.51 -12.39
CA SER A 657 14.29 29.35 -11.52
C SER A 657 13.32 28.52 -10.67
N ASP A 658 12.81 27.41 -11.21
CA ASP A 658 11.89 26.54 -10.47
C ASP A 658 12.63 25.80 -9.36
N LEU A 659 13.84 25.30 -9.65
CA LEU A 659 14.71 24.74 -8.62
C LEU A 659 15.10 25.78 -7.57
N ALA A 660 15.42 27.01 -7.98
CA ALA A 660 15.75 28.10 -7.05
C ALA A 660 14.59 28.43 -6.10
N ARG A 661 13.36 28.48 -6.62
CA ARG A 661 12.14 28.67 -5.81
C ARG A 661 11.96 27.52 -4.82
N TYR A 662 12.09 26.27 -5.27
CA TYR A 662 11.99 25.10 -4.40
C TYR A 662 13.04 25.11 -3.27
N LEU A 663 14.30 25.42 -3.60
CA LEU A 663 15.37 25.55 -2.60
C LEU A 663 15.14 26.71 -1.62
N SER A 664 14.50 27.81 -2.04
CA SER A 664 14.10 28.89 -1.14
C SER A 664 13.10 28.41 -0.09
N LEU A 665 12.09 27.64 -0.49
CA LEU A 665 11.10 27.07 0.45
C LEU A 665 11.77 26.13 1.47
N LEU A 666 12.73 25.32 1.04
CA LEU A 666 13.50 24.47 1.95
C LEU A 666 14.39 25.28 2.90
N ALA A 667 15.00 26.36 2.42
CA ALA A 667 15.76 27.28 3.27
C ALA A 667 14.87 27.94 4.32
N GLU A 668 13.66 28.37 3.95
CA GLU A 668 12.63 28.91 4.84
C GLU A 668 12.14 27.87 5.86
N ALA A 669 12.04 26.59 5.47
CA ALA A 669 11.76 25.48 6.38
C ALA A 669 12.89 25.24 7.40
N GLY A 670 14.08 25.76 7.15
CA GLY A 670 15.25 25.64 8.04
C GLY A 670 16.27 24.60 7.60
N ILE A 671 16.21 24.10 6.36
CA ILE A 671 17.24 23.22 5.80
C ILE A 671 18.54 24.03 5.59
N PRO A 672 19.69 23.58 6.13
CA PRO A 672 20.96 24.31 6.01
C PRO A 672 21.59 24.14 4.62
N GLU A 673 22.49 25.06 4.25
CA GLU A 673 23.25 24.93 2.99
C GLU A 673 24.15 23.70 2.98
N TRP A 674 24.78 23.38 4.11
CA TRP A 674 25.81 22.33 4.23
C TRP A 674 25.37 21.17 5.12
N PRO A 675 25.92 19.96 4.91
CA PRO A 675 25.56 18.77 5.67
C PRO A 675 25.63 18.96 7.18
N LEU A 676 24.69 18.33 7.89
CA LEU A 676 24.66 18.24 9.36
C LEU A 676 24.63 19.60 10.08
N GLY A 677 24.29 20.67 9.35
CA GLY A 677 24.24 22.04 9.86
C GLY A 677 25.61 22.70 10.03
N TYR A 678 26.66 22.19 9.37
CA TYR A 678 27.99 22.77 9.45
C TYR A 678 28.00 24.23 8.98
N ARG A 679 28.69 25.10 9.72
CA ARG A 679 28.90 26.51 9.36
C ARG A 679 30.40 26.78 9.33
N GLY A 680 30.96 26.93 8.13
CA GLY A 680 32.37 27.21 7.94
C GLY A 680 32.76 28.61 8.41
N ASN A 681 33.94 28.73 9.01
CA ASN A 681 34.54 30.02 9.33
C ASN A 681 35.41 30.49 8.17
N GLU A 682 34.94 31.49 7.41
CA GLU A 682 35.63 32.02 6.23
C GLU A 682 37.04 32.59 6.52
N GLN A 683 37.35 32.95 7.78
CA GLN A 683 38.67 33.43 8.19
C GLN A 683 39.74 32.34 8.14
N VAL A 684 39.34 31.07 8.29
CA VAL A 684 40.24 29.91 8.30
C VAL A 684 40.06 29.00 7.09
N ARG A 685 39.37 29.49 6.05
CA ARG A 685 39.19 28.76 4.79
C ARG A 685 40.49 28.74 4.00
N VAL A 686 40.87 27.54 3.56
CA VAL A 686 42.05 27.28 2.73
C VAL A 686 41.72 27.58 1.27
N ARG A 687 42.56 28.38 0.59
CA ARG A 687 42.32 28.89 -0.77
C ARG A 687 43.60 28.82 -1.64
N GLY A 688 43.44 28.96 -2.95
CA GLY A 688 44.55 29.11 -3.91
C GLY A 688 45.61 28.00 -3.85
N GLU A 689 46.88 28.41 -3.88
CA GLU A 689 48.03 27.49 -3.86
C GLU A 689 48.08 26.62 -2.60
N ALA A 690 47.62 27.13 -1.45
CA ALA A 690 47.58 26.36 -0.21
C ALA A 690 46.61 25.17 -0.32
N LEU A 691 45.46 25.36 -0.96
CA LEU A 691 44.51 24.29 -1.23
C LEU A 691 45.10 23.26 -2.20
N THR A 692 45.81 23.73 -3.22
CA THR A 692 46.47 22.87 -4.21
C THR A 692 47.57 22.01 -3.58
N ALA A 693 48.42 22.61 -2.76
CA ALA A 693 49.49 21.93 -2.05
C ALA A 693 48.97 20.92 -1.00
N LEU A 694 47.78 21.19 -0.44
CA LEU A 694 47.09 20.31 0.50
C LEU A 694 46.49 19.08 -0.20
N ALA A 695 45.93 19.26 -1.40
CA ALA A 695 45.20 18.22 -2.11
C ALA A 695 46.09 17.38 -3.04
N VAL A 696 46.83 18.01 -3.96
CA VAL A 696 47.41 17.32 -5.12
C VAL A 696 48.67 16.55 -4.75
N GLY A 697 48.71 15.25 -5.11
CA GLY A 697 49.82 14.37 -4.78
C GLY A 697 49.90 13.97 -3.31
N ARG A 698 48.82 14.14 -2.55
CA ARG A 698 48.75 13.90 -1.10
C ARG A 698 47.74 12.80 -0.75
N GLY A 699 47.97 12.17 0.41
CA GLY A 699 47.02 11.28 1.06
C GLY A 699 46.37 11.96 2.25
N TRP A 700 45.05 11.85 2.36
CA TRP A 700 44.25 12.36 3.47
C TRP A 700 43.75 11.19 4.28
N GLN A 701 43.94 11.26 5.59
CA GLN A 701 43.39 10.29 6.53
C GLN A 701 42.56 11.01 7.57
N GLY A 702 41.39 10.46 7.89
CA GLY A 702 40.52 11.07 8.88
C GLY A 702 39.20 10.34 9.06
N VAL A 703 38.17 11.11 9.40
CA VAL A 703 36.82 10.59 9.66
C VAL A 703 35.78 11.35 8.85
N THR A 704 34.81 10.63 8.32
CA THR A 704 33.64 11.16 7.61
C THR A 704 32.43 11.09 8.52
N ALA A 705 31.64 12.15 8.61
CA ALA A 705 30.40 12.15 9.37
C ALA A 705 29.30 11.43 8.57
N ILE A 706 28.73 10.38 9.16
CA ILE A 706 27.61 9.61 8.60
C ILE A 706 26.29 10.20 9.12
N ARG A 707 26.26 10.60 10.38
CA ARG A 707 25.18 11.36 11.03
C ARG A 707 25.82 12.37 11.97
N ARG A 708 25.02 13.26 12.57
CA ARG A 708 25.51 14.27 13.52
C ARG A 708 26.41 13.68 14.63
N ASN A 709 26.10 12.48 15.11
CA ASN A 709 26.82 11.80 16.19
C ASN A 709 27.56 10.52 15.75
N GLU A 710 27.63 10.24 14.45
CA GLU A 710 28.21 9.00 13.93
C GLU A 710 29.28 9.32 12.89
N LYS A 711 30.48 8.78 13.07
CA LYS A 711 31.63 9.03 12.20
C LYS A 711 32.30 7.71 11.83
N ALA A 712 32.80 7.60 10.60
CA ALA A 712 33.57 6.44 10.12
C ALA A 712 34.93 6.86 9.57
N PRO A 713 35.96 6.01 9.69
CA PRO A 713 37.27 6.31 9.14
C PRO A 713 37.22 6.34 7.60
N PHE A 714 38.04 7.21 7.02
CA PHE A 714 38.28 7.21 5.58
C PHE A 714 39.75 7.49 5.25
N PHE A 715 40.11 7.10 4.04
CA PHE A 715 41.33 7.48 3.36
C PHE A 715 41.00 8.00 1.96
N LEU A 716 41.63 9.10 1.56
CA LEU A 716 41.49 9.66 0.23
C LEU A 716 42.88 9.99 -0.31
N GLN A 717 43.20 9.53 -1.51
CA GLN A 717 44.44 9.87 -2.18
C GLN A 717 44.14 10.61 -3.47
N VAL A 718 44.81 11.75 -3.67
CA VAL A 718 44.79 12.48 -4.93
C VAL A 718 46.16 12.39 -5.57
N THR A 719 46.24 11.87 -6.79
CA THR A 719 47.49 11.79 -7.54
C THR A 719 47.85 13.15 -8.16
N LYS A 720 49.07 13.27 -8.70
CA LYS A 720 49.51 14.51 -9.38
C LYS A 720 48.73 14.82 -10.66
N ASP A 721 48.19 13.79 -11.29
CA ASP A 721 47.29 13.85 -12.44
C ASP A 721 45.80 13.89 -12.04
N TYR A 722 45.50 14.31 -10.80
CA TYR A 722 44.15 14.56 -10.30
C TYR A 722 43.20 13.34 -10.29
N ARG A 723 43.75 12.12 -10.26
CA ARG A 723 42.95 10.91 -10.01
C ARG A 723 42.76 10.72 -8.51
N VAL A 724 41.58 10.25 -8.14
CA VAL A 724 41.17 10.06 -6.75
C VAL A 724 40.95 8.58 -6.48
N ALA A 725 41.51 8.10 -5.38
CA ALA A 725 41.12 6.84 -4.76
C ALA A 725 40.57 7.14 -3.37
N TYR A 726 39.29 6.84 -3.15
CA TYR A 726 38.61 6.99 -1.87
C TYR A 726 38.33 5.61 -1.27
N ARG A 727 38.62 5.46 0.02
CA ARG A 727 38.30 4.27 0.81
C ARG A 727 37.63 4.68 2.12
N GLY A 728 36.35 4.36 2.27
CA GLY A 728 35.64 4.41 3.54
C GLY A 728 35.63 3.05 4.24
N ALA A 729 34.80 2.91 5.27
CA ALA A 729 34.62 1.64 5.99
C ALA A 729 34.16 0.51 5.06
N ASN A 730 33.14 0.78 4.22
CA ASN A 730 32.49 -0.21 3.36
C ASN A 730 32.47 0.21 1.87
N THR A 731 33.23 1.24 1.49
CA THR A 731 33.14 1.84 0.16
C THR A 731 34.53 2.07 -0.40
N PHE A 732 34.72 1.70 -1.68
CA PHE A 732 35.90 2.03 -2.45
C PHE A 732 35.45 2.69 -3.75
N LEU A 733 35.94 3.91 -4.01
CA LEU A 733 35.59 4.68 -5.20
C LEU A 733 36.86 5.18 -5.88
N THR A 734 36.87 5.12 -7.20
CA THR A 734 37.85 5.81 -8.03
C THR A 734 37.17 6.91 -8.81
N GLY A 735 37.84 8.04 -8.94
CA GLY A 735 37.26 9.23 -9.53
C GLY A 735 38.29 10.27 -9.93
N LEU A 736 37.81 11.49 -10.13
CA LEU A 736 38.61 12.65 -10.48
C LEU A 736 38.48 13.73 -9.41
N ALA A 737 39.54 14.50 -9.22
CA ALA A 737 39.54 15.72 -8.44
C ALA A 737 39.79 16.90 -9.35
N ARG A 738 39.36 18.09 -8.94
CA ARG A 738 39.90 19.35 -9.45
C ARG A 738 39.79 20.41 -8.38
N ILE A 739 40.49 21.51 -8.60
CA ILE A 739 40.33 22.73 -7.81
C ILE A 739 39.70 23.76 -8.72
N GLU A 740 38.59 24.32 -8.28
CA GLU A 740 37.80 25.29 -9.04
C GLU A 740 37.23 26.30 -8.06
N ASN A 741 37.40 27.59 -8.34
CA ASN A 741 36.86 28.69 -7.52
C ASN A 741 37.16 28.56 -6.01
N ASP A 742 38.40 28.23 -5.64
CA ASP A 742 38.82 27.96 -4.26
C ASP A 742 37.99 26.89 -3.55
N GLN A 743 37.55 25.89 -4.31
CA GLN A 743 36.88 24.70 -3.81
C GLN A 743 37.60 23.44 -4.29
N PHE A 744 37.56 22.42 -3.45
CA PHE A 744 37.98 21.07 -3.79
C PHE A 744 36.77 20.33 -4.36
N CYS A 745 36.88 19.91 -5.61
CA CYS A 745 35.81 19.24 -6.34
C CYS A 745 36.14 17.77 -6.55
N LEU A 746 35.14 16.92 -6.41
CA LEU A 746 35.23 15.49 -6.66
C LEU A 746 34.19 15.06 -7.71
N GLN A 747 34.54 14.03 -8.46
CA GLN A 747 33.64 13.36 -9.39
C GLN A 747 33.83 11.85 -9.26
N PHE A 748 32.75 11.13 -8.94
CA PHE A 748 32.69 9.68 -8.95
C PHE A 748 31.51 9.26 -9.82
N GLU A 749 31.70 8.32 -10.74
CA GLU A 749 30.62 7.86 -11.63
C GLU A 749 29.43 7.28 -10.86
N ALA A 750 29.69 6.64 -9.71
CA ALA A 750 28.69 6.06 -8.83
C ALA A 750 28.01 7.06 -7.87
N SER A 751 28.45 8.33 -7.81
CA SER A 751 27.92 9.34 -6.87
C SER A 751 27.40 10.56 -7.62
N PHE A 752 26.26 11.11 -7.19
CA PHE A 752 25.60 12.25 -7.85
C PHE A 752 25.53 12.12 -9.39
N ARG A 753 25.30 10.92 -9.93
CA ARG A 753 25.25 10.66 -11.39
C ARG A 753 26.49 11.12 -12.15
N GLY A 754 27.66 11.09 -11.50
CA GLY A 754 28.89 11.58 -12.11
C GLY A 754 28.97 13.10 -12.22
N HIS A 755 28.10 13.86 -11.55
CA HIS A 755 28.26 15.32 -11.46
C HIS A 755 29.43 15.68 -10.55
N TRP A 756 30.12 16.75 -10.92
CA TRP A 756 31.10 17.40 -10.05
C TRP A 756 30.37 17.97 -8.82
N HIS A 757 30.90 17.68 -7.63
CA HIS A 757 30.46 18.31 -6.39
C HIS A 757 31.67 18.94 -5.71
N CYS A 758 31.53 20.23 -5.42
CA CYS A 758 32.61 21.10 -4.96
C CYS A 758 32.35 21.55 -3.53
N GLY A 759 33.43 21.64 -2.76
CA GLY A 759 33.38 21.91 -1.34
C GLY A 759 34.54 22.76 -0.85
N ALA A 760 34.32 23.49 0.23
CA ALA A 760 35.37 24.29 0.84
C ALA A 760 36.16 23.47 1.88
N VAL A 761 37.45 23.79 2.02
CA VAL A 761 38.31 23.25 3.07
C VAL A 761 38.59 24.34 4.10
N TYR A 762 38.42 24.00 5.37
CA TYR A 762 38.66 24.89 6.51
C TYR A 762 39.73 24.29 7.42
N ALA A 763 40.62 25.12 7.96
CA ALA A 763 41.51 24.72 9.05
C ALA A 763 40.70 24.65 10.36
N ASP A 764 40.08 23.51 10.62
CA ASP A 764 39.12 23.27 11.69
C ASP A 764 39.53 22.04 12.50
N LYS A 765 39.89 22.28 13.76
CA LYS A 765 40.40 21.26 14.69
C LYS A 765 39.36 20.66 15.64
N SER A 766 38.08 20.97 15.44
CA SER A 766 36.98 20.54 16.32
C SER A 766 36.86 19.01 16.46
N ALA A 767 37.34 18.25 15.47
CA ALA A 767 37.33 16.78 15.48
C ALA A 767 38.69 16.14 15.83
N GLY A 768 39.67 16.91 16.32
CA GLY A 768 41.02 16.41 16.62
C GLY A 768 41.88 16.13 15.38
N LEU A 769 41.50 16.67 14.23
CA LEU A 769 42.19 16.59 12.94
C LEU A 769 42.46 18.01 12.44
N ASP A 770 43.31 18.21 11.44
CA ASP A 770 43.76 19.57 11.09
C ASP A 770 42.76 20.36 10.24
N TYR A 771 41.96 19.68 9.43
CA TYR A 771 41.09 20.29 8.43
C TYR A 771 39.69 19.67 8.40
N ALA A 772 38.71 20.46 7.96
CA ALA A 772 37.39 20.01 7.57
C ALA A 772 37.16 20.29 6.08
N LEU A 773 36.81 19.27 5.31
CA LEU A 773 36.27 19.36 3.95
C LEU A 773 34.75 19.25 4.03
N VAL A 774 34.07 20.26 3.52
CA VAL A 774 32.60 20.35 3.48
C VAL A 774 32.16 20.18 2.04
N LEU A 775 31.58 19.04 1.70
CA LEU A 775 31.01 18.74 0.39
C LEU A 775 29.48 18.60 0.48
N PRO A 776 28.76 18.69 -0.63
CA PRO A 776 27.32 18.44 -0.68
C PRO A 776 26.90 17.07 -0.12
N ASP A 777 27.65 16.01 -0.41
CA ASP A 777 27.35 14.64 0.06
C ASP A 777 27.81 14.37 1.49
N THR A 778 28.77 15.15 2.02
CA THR A 778 29.47 14.72 3.23
C THR A 778 30.28 15.81 3.92
N LEU A 779 30.52 15.61 5.22
CA LEU A 779 31.43 16.40 6.03
C LEU A 779 32.59 15.51 6.51
N ARG A 780 33.81 15.85 6.08
CA ARG A 780 35.02 15.07 6.37
C ARG A 780 36.01 15.89 7.18
N TYR A 781 36.53 15.30 8.25
CA TYR A 781 37.65 15.86 9.01
C TYR A 781 38.90 15.05 8.71
N PHE A 782 40.05 15.69 8.46
CA PHE A 782 41.26 14.99 8.02
C PHE A 782 42.56 15.70 8.37
N SER A 783 43.65 14.93 8.33
CA SER A 783 45.03 15.41 8.30
C SER A 783 45.76 14.80 7.09
N VAL A 784 46.81 15.50 6.62
CA VAL A 784 47.59 15.07 5.46
C VAL A 784 48.72 14.13 5.90
N LYS A 785 48.94 13.06 5.11
CA LYS A 785 50.06 12.14 5.22
C LYS A 785 51.16 12.42 4.21
#